data_AF-A0A9J6HA81-F1
#
_entry.id   AF-A0A9J6HA81-F1
#
_cell.length_a   1.000
_cell.length_b   1.000
_cell.length_c   1.000
_cell.angle_alpha   90.00
_cell.angle_beta   90.00
_cell.angle_gamma   90.00
#
_symmetry.space_group_name_H-M   'P 1'
#
loop_
_entity.id
_entity.type
_entity.pdbx_description
1 polymer ?
#
loop_
_entity_poly.entity_id
_entity_poly.type
_entity_poly.pdbx_seq_one_letter_code
_entity_poly.pdbx_strand_id
1 'polypeptide(L)'
;MVCHKTWRCHLHDHNKVTSNRTTKCPASIDIKVKKVNKDTRRNDAFLRRDPPLCAVMKISAQHNHPTESADALRLLRCNDDTKELFHGYFAQGMTPAAAMEFHESALCVEGDPGGILKLANGALNPTSRVVYHLYEKWRKEHHGTVLDPFTKLQEKIPEYAAQGVDVKVHKEDTGFWAILLVTPIMRRAQLLMSSSETIFVDSTASCDTARNTVTVLLTATAAGAVPIAVMVHNSQTTDAYAAGFKLLKDNYPFCFGGFEAPEGFMTDNSAAEKAALLENWPEARQLLCHFHVAQAEWRWLTLGSHGVPPEQRKPLLSIFQKVMYADTPERLQAAIEQLQCQQHQGYINHVEAFIEKEAETKAFNVVALVEFLAIIWERYFCLRLLDHANLRVSRHRLLYERLVKKLPDTVKDKIVADDNGHYAVPSGREDEKTYTVYSYIGLCSCRSGQQGAFCKHQAMVHKMFGGTFPNAPLLTREGRHELGRLALGDTCPGVEFFEGLHDKAPERQDATCAEVPELPDNCDSPQPQPSTSACHGAPDDDRSLAIDSDTQDGPLEDFIAAFRERMAQVGDNATCQRHLGRLARRIKSLPSTESFIEAVINMSTSVGRASRCQGKIRVQPTSIARRRPGLNRGSKRIPPGRPSKGYPRKKAKLSHPLCRTAEDNASSAQ
;
A
#
# COMPACT_ATOMS: atom_id res chain seq x y z
N MET A 1 48.14 37.32 5.00
CA MET A 1 47.23 36.74 3.98
C MET A 1 45.86 36.57 4.65
N VAL A 2 44.72 36.72 3.96
CA VAL A 2 43.40 36.58 4.60
C VAL A 2 42.82 35.19 4.34
N CYS A 3 42.82 34.75 3.09
CA CYS A 3 42.42 33.41 2.69
C CYS A 3 43.31 32.91 1.56
N HIS A 4 43.56 31.61 1.52
CA HIS A 4 44.23 30.92 0.42
C HIS A 4 43.66 29.51 0.33
N LYS A 5 43.03 29.17 -0.79
CA LYS A 5 42.37 27.88 -0.96
C LYS A 5 42.42 27.45 -2.42
N THR A 6 42.92 26.24 -2.63
CA THR A 6 43.04 25.62 -3.95
C THR A 6 42.04 24.47 -4.03
N TRP A 7 41.04 24.59 -4.90
CA TRP A 7 40.17 23.50 -5.31
C TRP A 7 40.83 22.76 -6.48
N ARG A 8 40.67 21.44 -6.54
CA ARG A 8 41.23 20.56 -7.57
C ARG A 8 40.14 19.62 -8.07
N CYS A 9 40.23 19.20 -9.33
CA CYS A 9 39.32 18.20 -9.89
C CYS A 9 39.29 16.93 -9.02
N HIS A 10 38.12 16.27 -8.93
CA HIS A 10 37.99 15.01 -8.18
C HIS A 10 38.89 13.88 -8.73
N LEU A 11 39.37 13.94 -9.98
CA LEU A 11 40.27 12.92 -10.54
C LEU A 11 41.77 13.22 -10.33
N HIS A 12 42.12 14.29 -9.60
CA HIS A 12 43.46 14.51 -9.05
C HIS A 12 43.74 13.52 -7.90
N ASP A 13 44.99 13.11 -7.77
CA ASP A 13 45.54 12.19 -6.75
C ASP A 13 45.81 12.83 -5.36
N HIS A 14 45.70 14.16 -5.23
CA HIS A 14 46.03 14.87 -3.99
C HIS A 14 45.14 14.44 -2.81
N ASN A 15 45.78 14.04 -1.70
CA ASN A 15 45.14 13.45 -0.50
C ASN A 15 44.29 12.21 -0.80
N LYS A 16 44.66 11.41 -1.80
CA LYS A 16 44.02 10.12 -2.10
C LYS A 16 45.03 8.97 -2.02
N VAL A 17 44.59 7.85 -1.46
CA VAL A 17 45.28 6.57 -1.65
C VAL A 17 45.23 6.21 -3.14
N THR A 18 46.34 5.72 -3.67
CA THR A 18 46.48 5.36 -5.09
C THR A 18 45.37 4.39 -5.52
N SER A 19 44.63 4.76 -6.56
CA SER A 19 43.52 3.96 -7.07
C SER A 19 43.34 4.15 -8.57
N ASN A 20 42.82 3.12 -9.25
CA ASN A 20 42.63 3.09 -10.70
C ASN A 20 41.51 4.03 -11.21
N ARG A 21 41.15 5.06 -10.43
CA ARG A 21 40.12 6.08 -10.73
C ARG A 21 40.67 7.49 -10.83
N THR A 22 41.92 7.75 -10.44
CA THR A 22 42.54 9.09 -10.54
C THR A 22 43.31 9.23 -11.85
N THR A 23 42.89 10.14 -12.71
CA THR A 23 43.59 10.48 -13.97
C THR A 23 44.73 11.48 -13.79
N LYS A 24 45.00 11.92 -12.54
CA LYS A 24 45.92 13.03 -12.22
C LYS A 24 45.53 14.33 -12.93
N CYS A 25 44.23 14.60 -13.00
CA CYS A 25 43.68 15.76 -13.71
C CYS A 25 44.24 17.09 -13.16
N PRO A 26 44.85 17.95 -14.01
CA PRO A 26 45.47 19.21 -13.58
C PRO A 26 44.47 20.35 -13.35
N ALA A 27 43.21 20.17 -13.72
CA ALA A 27 42.16 21.17 -13.55
C ALA A 27 41.98 21.58 -12.09
N SER A 28 42.02 22.89 -11.84
CA SER A 28 42.09 23.48 -10.50
C SER A 28 41.67 24.95 -10.48
N ILE A 29 41.21 25.41 -9.33
CA ILE A 29 40.87 26.81 -9.06
C ILE A 29 41.64 27.23 -7.80
N ASP A 30 42.54 28.20 -7.92
CA ASP A 30 43.33 28.74 -6.82
C ASP A 30 42.87 30.15 -6.48
N ILE A 31 42.34 30.37 -5.27
CA ILE A 31 41.86 31.69 -4.81
C ILE A 31 42.70 32.17 -3.63
N LYS A 32 43.24 33.38 -3.77
CA LYS A 32 44.16 34.00 -2.82
C LYS A 32 43.73 35.42 -2.49
N VAL A 33 43.22 35.62 -1.28
CA VAL A 33 42.80 36.93 -0.76
C VAL A 33 43.93 37.54 0.07
N LYS A 34 44.49 38.64 -0.42
CA LYS A 34 45.59 39.39 0.20
C LYS A 34 45.02 40.38 1.22
N LYS A 35 45.71 40.57 2.35
CA LYS A 35 45.35 41.62 3.32
C LYS A 35 45.87 42.95 2.76
N VAL A 36 45.02 43.96 2.66
CA VAL A 36 45.45 45.31 2.26
C VAL A 36 46.10 45.97 3.48
N ASN A 37 47.41 46.24 3.39
CA ASN A 37 48.15 47.05 4.36
C ASN A 37 49.31 47.79 3.64
N LYS A 38 50.10 48.58 4.37
CA LYS A 38 51.16 49.43 3.80
C LYS A 38 52.22 48.60 3.04
N ASP A 39 52.66 47.48 3.62
CA ASP A 39 53.68 46.60 3.02
C ASP A 39 53.18 45.80 1.82
N THR A 40 51.94 45.29 1.85
CA THR A 40 51.37 44.59 0.69
C THR A 40 51.09 45.56 -0.45
N ARG A 41 50.63 46.79 -0.17
CA ARG A 41 50.53 47.86 -1.18
C ARG A 41 51.89 48.28 -1.76
N ARG A 42 52.97 48.28 -0.97
CA ARG A 42 54.34 48.47 -1.50
C ARG A 42 54.70 47.36 -2.48
N ASN A 43 54.44 46.10 -2.13
CA ASN A 43 54.94 44.94 -2.88
C ASN A 43 53.99 44.44 -4.00
N ASP A 44 52.78 45.00 -4.15
CA ASP A 44 51.79 44.55 -5.14
C ASP A 44 51.04 45.73 -5.78
N ALA A 45 51.19 45.90 -7.10
CA ALA A 45 50.57 46.98 -7.86
C ALA A 45 49.03 46.89 -7.91
N PHE A 46 48.44 45.70 -7.84
CA PHE A 46 46.98 45.53 -7.91
C PHE A 46 46.28 46.01 -6.62
N LEU A 47 46.99 46.02 -5.49
CA LEU A 47 46.50 46.57 -4.22
C LEU A 47 46.59 48.10 -4.13
N ARG A 48 47.27 48.76 -5.09
CA ARG A 48 47.39 50.22 -5.21
C ARG A 48 46.26 50.85 -6.05
N ARG A 49 45.49 50.05 -6.78
CA ARG A 49 44.30 50.51 -7.52
C ARG A 49 43.21 50.95 -6.54
N ASP A 50 42.25 51.71 -7.06
CA ASP A 50 41.03 52.07 -6.37
C ASP A 50 39.82 51.58 -7.18
N PRO A 51 38.94 50.73 -6.61
CA PRO A 51 39.12 49.99 -5.37
C PRO A 51 40.31 48.99 -5.45
N PRO A 52 40.95 48.65 -4.31
CA PRO A 52 42.11 47.76 -4.29
C PRO A 52 41.74 46.31 -4.59
N LEU A 53 42.32 45.74 -5.65
CA LEU A 53 42.01 44.39 -6.13
C LEU A 53 42.70 43.32 -5.25
N CYS A 54 42.07 43.02 -4.12
CA CYS A 54 42.64 42.20 -3.05
C CYS A 54 42.63 40.68 -3.32
N ALA A 55 41.81 40.21 -4.25
CA ALA A 55 41.70 38.79 -4.62
C ALA A 55 42.46 38.48 -5.91
N VAL A 56 43.22 37.39 -5.90
CA VAL A 56 43.76 36.76 -7.11
C VAL A 56 43.10 35.40 -7.26
N MET A 57 42.46 35.16 -8.39
CA MET A 57 41.89 33.87 -8.77
C MET A 57 42.63 33.36 -10.01
N LYS A 58 43.12 32.12 -9.97
CA LYS A 58 43.67 31.40 -11.12
C LYS A 58 42.80 30.19 -11.41
N ILE A 59 42.29 30.09 -12.63
CA ILE A 59 41.50 28.95 -13.10
C ILE A 59 42.31 28.19 -14.14
N SER A 60 42.54 26.90 -13.89
CA SER A 60 42.96 25.92 -14.89
C SER A 60 41.77 25.03 -15.21
N ALA A 61 41.13 25.27 -16.35
CA ALA A 61 39.97 24.50 -16.82
C ALA A 61 40.37 23.30 -17.72
N GLN A 62 41.66 22.97 -17.80
CA GLN A 62 42.15 21.90 -18.66
C GLN A 62 41.95 20.52 -18.01
N HIS A 63 40.87 19.83 -18.40
CA HIS A 63 40.59 18.47 -17.98
C HIS A 63 41.22 17.43 -18.92
N ASN A 64 41.81 16.37 -18.35
CA ASN A 64 42.34 15.23 -19.12
C ASN A 64 41.36 14.04 -19.20
N HIS A 65 40.07 14.32 -19.06
CA HIS A 65 38.97 13.36 -19.06
C HIS A 65 37.66 14.06 -19.47
N PRO A 66 36.64 13.32 -19.95
CA PRO A 66 35.31 13.88 -20.16
C PRO A 66 34.71 14.43 -18.85
N THR A 67 34.08 15.60 -18.94
CA THR A 67 33.38 16.27 -17.82
C THR A 67 31.87 16.05 -17.84
N GLU A 68 31.29 15.77 -19.02
CA GLU A 68 29.85 15.60 -19.25
C GLU A 68 29.43 14.12 -19.36
N SER A 69 30.36 13.18 -19.13
CA SER A 69 30.02 11.76 -19.10
C SER A 69 29.16 11.42 -17.87
N ALA A 70 28.33 10.38 -17.97
CA ALA A 70 27.49 9.92 -16.86
C ALA A 70 28.29 9.64 -15.57
N ASP A 71 29.51 9.09 -15.67
CA ASP A 71 30.38 8.87 -14.50
C ASP A 71 30.94 10.16 -13.89
N ALA A 72 31.11 11.24 -14.68
CA ALA A 72 31.52 12.54 -14.17
C ALA A 72 30.33 13.29 -13.53
N LEU A 73 29.18 13.33 -14.22
CA LEU A 73 27.94 13.94 -13.74
C LEU A 73 27.47 13.30 -12.42
N ARG A 74 27.61 11.97 -12.28
CA ARG A 74 27.27 11.22 -11.06
C ARG A 74 28.07 11.61 -9.82
N LEU A 75 29.23 12.26 -9.99
CA LEU A 75 30.08 12.72 -8.89
C LEU A 75 29.79 14.17 -8.46
N LEU A 76 28.84 14.84 -9.12
CA LEU A 76 28.35 16.14 -8.69
C LEU A 76 27.67 16.06 -7.30
N ARG A 77 27.70 17.17 -6.57
CA ARG A 77 27.07 17.27 -5.25
C ARG A 77 25.58 17.54 -5.42
N CYS A 78 24.74 16.81 -4.69
CA CYS A 78 23.31 17.07 -4.56
C CYS A 78 23.05 18.57 -4.29
N ASN A 79 22.22 19.22 -5.10
CA ASN A 79 21.79 20.63 -4.91
C ASN A 79 20.93 20.77 -3.66
N ASP A 80 20.68 21.99 -3.17
CA ASP A 80 19.89 22.20 -1.96
C ASP A 80 18.39 21.97 -2.21
N ASP A 81 17.82 22.49 -3.29
CA ASP A 81 16.47 22.18 -3.78
C ASP A 81 16.22 20.66 -3.92
N THR A 82 17.21 19.91 -4.44
CA THR A 82 17.15 18.44 -4.51
C THR A 82 17.09 17.79 -3.12
N LYS A 83 17.78 18.34 -2.10
CA LYS A 83 17.68 17.83 -0.71
C LYS A 83 16.30 18.11 -0.15
N GLU A 84 15.76 19.31 -0.38
CA GLU A 84 14.42 19.71 0.09
C GLU A 84 13.32 18.82 -0.49
N LEU A 85 13.39 18.47 -1.79
CA LEU A 85 12.52 17.45 -2.40
C LEU A 85 12.60 16.11 -1.67
N PHE A 86 13.82 15.60 -1.40
CA PHE A 86 13.99 14.35 -0.66
C PHE A 86 13.51 14.44 0.81
N HIS A 87 13.70 15.57 1.48
CA HIS A 87 13.14 15.82 2.82
C HIS A 87 11.60 15.81 2.79
N GLY A 88 10.98 16.41 1.76
CA GLY A 88 9.54 16.34 1.53
C GLY A 88 9.02 14.92 1.26
N TYR A 89 9.80 14.06 0.58
CA TYR A 89 9.46 12.64 0.42
C TYR A 89 9.56 11.87 1.75
N PHE A 90 10.57 12.16 2.57
CA PHE A 90 10.73 11.52 3.89
C PHE A 90 9.61 11.92 4.86
N ALA A 91 9.19 13.19 4.85
CA ALA A 91 8.04 13.68 5.61
C ALA A 91 6.71 13.02 5.18
N GLN A 92 6.59 12.60 3.92
CA GLN A 92 5.47 11.79 3.41
C GLN A 92 5.59 10.29 3.77
N GLY A 93 6.52 9.92 4.66
CA GLY A 93 6.74 8.53 5.09
C GLY A 93 7.47 7.66 4.07
N MET A 94 8.03 8.22 2.98
CA MET A 94 8.74 7.41 1.99
C MET A 94 10.07 6.92 2.54
N THR A 95 10.28 5.59 2.53
CA THR A 95 11.61 5.03 2.78
C THR A 95 12.63 5.53 1.74
N PRO A 96 13.94 5.57 2.02
CA PRO A 96 14.95 5.99 1.04
C PRO A 96 14.88 5.25 -0.31
N ALA A 97 14.46 3.98 -0.33
CA ALA A 97 14.27 3.21 -1.54
C ALA A 97 13.05 3.69 -2.35
N ALA A 98 11.91 3.92 -1.68
CA ALA A 98 10.70 4.45 -2.32
C ALA A 98 10.88 5.91 -2.78
N ALA A 99 11.56 6.75 -1.99
CA ALA A 99 11.89 8.12 -2.36
C ALA A 99 12.78 8.18 -3.62
N MET A 100 13.77 7.28 -3.75
CA MET A 100 14.55 7.16 -5.00
C MET A 100 13.68 6.72 -6.18
N GLU A 101 12.87 5.66 -6.04
CA GLU A 101 12.03 5.14 -7.14
C GLU A 101 10.97 6.18 -7.58
N PHE A 102 10.42 6.94 -6.64
CA PHE A 102 9.51 8.07 -6.91
C PHE A 102 10.23 9.23 -7.62
N HIS A 103 11.39 9.63 -7.13
CA HIS A 103 12.16 10.74 -7.71
C HIS A 103 12.70 10.42 -9.12
N GLU A 104 13.25 9.22 -9.32
CA GLU A 104 13.64 8.73 -10.65
C GLU A 104 12.43 8.68 -11.60
N SER A 105 11.24 8.34 -11.11
CA SER A 105 10.01 8.37 -11.90
C SER A 105 9.60 9.81 -12.26
N ALA A 106 9.66 10.75 -11.33
CA ALA A 106 9.36 12.17 -11.58
C ALA A 106 10.28 12.78 -12.64
N LEU A 107 11.60 12.53 -12.53
CA LEU A 107 12.59 12.94 -13.53
C LEU A 107 12.40 12.30 -14.93
N CYS A 108 11.55 11.26 -15.05
CA CYS A 108 11.17 10.64 -16.33
C CYS A 108 9.82 11.12 -16.87
N VAL A 109 9.02 11.87 -16.09
CA VAL A 109 7.71 12.40 -16.51
C VAL A 109 7.84 13.77 -17.17
N GLU A 110 8.89 14.52 -16.84
CA GLU A 110 9.33 15.67 -17.64
C GLU A 110 9.68 15.20 -19.07
N GLY A 111 8.92 15.65 -20.07
CA GLY A 111 9.05 15.25 -21.49
C GLY A 111 10.30 15.77 -22.21
N ASP A 112 11.41 15.93 -21.48
CA ASP A 112 12.68 16.47 -21.92
C ASP A 112 13.60 15.36 -22.47
N PRO A 113 14.14 15.47 -23.70
CA PRO A 113 15.17 14.58 -24.23
C PRO A 113 16.40 14.41 -23.31
N GLY A 114 16.67 15.38 -22.44
CA GLY A 114 17.70 15.36 -21.40
C GLY A 114 17.43 14.45 -20.20
N GLY A 115 16.27 13.78 -20.08
CA GLY A 115 15.92 12.95 -18.92
C GLY A 115 16.97 11.89 -18.52
N ILE A 116 17.64 11.26 -19.50
CA ILE A 116 18.73 10.29 -19.22
C ILE A 116 19.96 10.97 -18.58
N LEU A 117 20.25 12.22 -18.95
CA LEU A 117 21.33 13.01 -18.34
C LEU A 117 20.94 13.49 -16.94
N LYS A 118 19.67 13.85 -16.71
CA LYS A 118 19.13 14.17 -15.36
C LYS A 118 19.29 12.98 -14.41
N LEU A 119 18.92 11.77 -14.83
CA LEU A 119 19.10 10.53 -14.05
C LEU A 119 20.58 10.20 -13.75
N ALA A 120 21.51 10.60 -14.61
CA ALA A 120 22.94 10.40 -14.41
C ALA A 120 23.61 11.48 -13.54
N ASN A 121 22.95 12.63 -13.35
CA ASN A 121 23.51 13.80 -12.68
C ASN A 121 23.34 13.73 -11.16
N GLY A 122 24.43 13.56 -10.41
CA GLY A 122 24.43 13.45 -8.95
C GLY A 122 23.99 14.72 -8.19
N ALA A 123 23.84 15.85 -8.88
CA ALA A 123 23.22 17.06 -8.35
C ALA A 123 21.69 17.01 -8.35
N LEU A 124 21.10 16.31 -9.34
CA LEU A 124 19.66 16.21 -9.58
C LEU A 124 19.11 14.86 -9.12
N ASN A 125 19.71 13.75 -9.55
CA ASN A 125 19.42 12.40 -9.04
C ASN A 125 20.55 11.95 -8.09
N PRO A 126 20.46 12.24 -6.77
CA PRO A 126 21.52 11.94 -5.82
C PRO A 126 21.71 10.43 -5.65
N THR A 127 22.96 9.96 -5.69
CA THR A 127 23.23 8.52 -5.55
C THR A 127 22.68 7.97 -4.23
N SER A 128 22.26 6.70 -4.21
CA SER A 128 21.68 6.04 -3.02
C SER A 128 22.43 6.28 -1.71
N ARG A 129 23.78 6.31 -1.72
CA ARG A 129 24.58 6.60 -0.52
C ARG A 129 24.33 8.01 0.04
N VAL A 130 24.08 8.99 -0.84
CA VAL A 130 23.71 10.36 -0.45
C VAL A 130 22.29 10.37 0.09
N VAL A 131 21.33 9.71 -0.57
CA VAL A 131 19.92 9.64 -0.09
C VAL A 131 19.82 9.00 1.30
N TYR A 132 20.50 7.87 1.54
CA TYR A 132 20.54 7.24 2.86
C TYR A 132 21.20 8.14 3.92
N HIS A 133 22.18 8.96 3.55
CA HIS A 133 22.82 9.91 4.47
C HIS A 133 21.92 11.13 4.78
N LEU A 134 21.22 11.66 3.77
CA LEU A 134 20.21 12.71 3.94
C LEU A 134 19.08 12.22 4.86
N TYR A 135 18.58 11.00 4.64
CA TYR A 135 17.59 10.37 5.51
C TYR A 135 18.12 10.17 6.93
N GLU A 136 19.38 9.75 7.11
CA GLU A 136 19.95 9.60 8.45
C GLU A 136 20.08 10.95 9.19
N LYS A 137 20.49 12.03 8.52
CA LYS A 137 20.49 13.39 9.12
C LYS A 137 19.08 13.81 9.49
N TRP A 138 18.17 13.80 8.50
CA TRP A 138 16.77 14.20 8.65
C TRP A 138 16.10 13.46 9.80
N ARG A 139 16.24 12.14 9.86
CA ARG A 139 15.67 11.28 10.92
C ARG A 139 16.19 11.62 12.32
N LYS A 140 17.46 11.99 12.49
CA LYS A 140 18.01 12.40 13.80
C LYS A 140 17.47 13.77 14.23
N GLU A 141 17.27 14.66 13.27
CA GLU A 141 16.75 16.02 13.44
C GLU A 141 15.25 16.03 13.76
N HIS A 142 14.47 15.13 13.11
CA HIS A 142 13.00 15.08 13.20
C HIS A 142 12.48 14.05 14.22
N HIS A 143 13.12 12.89 14.37
CA HIS A 143 12.68 11.83 15.30
C HIS A 143 13.56 11.70 16.55
N GLY A 144 14.65 12.50 16.67
CA GLY A 144 15.52 12.50 17.85
C GLY A 144 16.40 11.26 17.98
N THR A 145 16.62 10.82 19.22
CA THR A 145 17.47 9.65 19.53
C THR A 145 16.64 8.39 19.85
N VAL A 146 17.30 7.24 19.95
CA VAL A 146 16.68 5.98 20.41
C VAL A 146 16.71 5.88 21.95
N LEU A 147 17.59 6.63 22.63
CA LEU A 147 17.82 6.52 24.08
C LEU A 147 16.87 7.42 24.89
N ASP A 148 16.66 8.66 24.43
CA ASP A 148 15.55 9.50 24.86
C ASP A 148 14.73 9.94 23.64
N PRO A 149 13.54 9.34 23.44
CA PRO A 149 12.56 9.79 22.47
C PRO A 149 11.57 10.82 23.05
N PHE A 150 11.46 10.96 24.38
CA PHE A 150 10.39 11.74 25.01
C PHE A 150 10.58 13.24 24.84
N THR A 151 11.81 13.74 24.95
CA THR A 151 12.11 15.16 24.70
C THR A 151 11.68 15.59 23.29
N LYS A 152 11.94 14.75 22.27
CA LYS A 152 11.51 15.02 20.89
C LYS A 152 10.00 14.80 20.68
N LEU A 153 9.39 13.84 21.39
CA LEU A 153 7.94 13.66 21.36
C LEU A 153 7.21 14.91 21.90
N GLN A 154 7.63 15.43 23.06
CA GLN A 154 7.06 16.65 23.66
C GLN A 154 7.22 17.88 22.75
N GLU A 155 8.36 18.00 22.05
CA GLU A 155 8.57 19.04 21.02
C GLU A 155 7.52 18.96 19.89
N LYS A 156 7.08 17.75 19.50
CA LYS A 156 6.13 17.51 18.40
C LYS A 156 4.65 17.47 18.78
N ILE A 157 4.29 17.32 20.06
CA ILE A 157 2.87 17.30 20.48
C ILE A 157 2.08 18.53 19.96
N PRO A 158 2.62 19.76 19.99
CA PRO A 158 1.95 20.92 19.38
C PRO A 158 1.76 20.81 17.85
N GLU A 159 2.71 20.20 17.12
CA GLU A 159 2.61 19.96 15.67
C GLU A 159 1.49 18.97 15.32
N TYR A 160 1.31 17.94 16.16
CA TYR A 160 0.22 16.96 16.02
C TYR A 160 -1.15 17.58 16.40
N ALA A 161 -1.20 18.37 17.48
CA ALA A 161 -2.40 19.07 17.91
C ALA A 161 -2.90 20.07 16.84
N ALA A 162 -1.98 20.75 16.14
CA ALA A 162 -2.30 21.62 15.01
C ALA A 162 -2.90 20.87 13.80
N GLN A 163 -2.69 19.55 13.71
CA GLN A 163 -3.31 18.65 12.73
C GLN A 163 -4.59 17.96 13.26
N GLY A 164 -5.05 18.34 14.46
CA GLY A 164 -6.23 17.75 15.12
C GLY A 164 -5.97 16.37 15.74
N VAL A 165 -4.72 15.91 15.80
CA VAL A 165 -4.33 14.65 16.46
C VAL A 165 -3.97 14.94 17.92
N ASP A 166 -4.70 14.32 18.84
CA ASP A 166 -4.40 14.41 20.27
C ASP A 166 -3.41 13.31 20.69
N VAL A 167 -2.43 13.68 21.50
CA VAL A 167 -1.38 12.78 22.00
C VAL A 167 -1.17 13.03 23.49
N LYS A 168 -1.45 12.02 24.32
CA LYS A 168 -1.20 12.07 25.77
C LYS A 168 -0.05 11.13 26.13
N VAL A 169 0.71 11.46 27.16
CA VAL A 169 1.85 10.66 27.63
C VAL A 169 1.73 10.45 29.15
N HIS A 170 1.66 9.20 29.58
CA HIS A 170 1.84 8.77 30.97
C HIS A 170 3.21 8.15 31.12
N LYS A 171 3.92 8.48 32.19
CA LYS A 171 5.25 7.95 32.50
C LYS A 171 5.46 7.99 34.00
N GLU A 172 5.90 6.86 34.57
CA GLU A 172 6.22 6.76 35.98
C GLU A 172 7.71 6.53 36.24
N ASP A 173 8.15 6.90 37.43
CA ASP A 173 9.53 6.67 37.92
C ASP A 173 9.85 5.18 38.09
N THR A 174 8.82 4.34 38.16
CA THR A 174 8.87 2.87 38.13
C THR A 174 9.38 2.31 36.79
N GLY A 175 9.39 3.12 35.73
CA GLY A 175 9.97 2.79 34.43
C GLY A 175 8.99 2.28 33.37
N PHE A 176 7.71 2.11 33.69
CA PHE A 176 6.68 1.90 32.66
C PHE A 176 6.10 3.23 32.15
N TRP A 177 5.61 3.21 30.92
CA TRP A 177 4.98 4.36 30.28
C TRP A 177 3.97 3.93 29.22
N ALA A 178 3.01 4.82 28.96
CA ALA A 178 2.03 4.67 27.91
C ALA A 178 1.83 6.00 27.17
N ILE A 179 1.55 5.92 25.87
CA ILE A 179 1.20 7.06 25.02
C ILE A 179 -0.15 6.74 24.41
N LEU A 180 -1.13 7.63 24.56
CA LEU A 180 -2.41 7.57 23.86
C LEU A 180 -2.35 8.47 22.61
N LEU A 181 -2.90 7.99 21.50
CA LEU A 181 -3.13 8.74 20.28
C LEU A 181 -4.61 8.65 19.90
N VAL A 182 -5.22 9.80 19.59
CA VAL A 182 -6.57 9.91 19.03
C VAL A 182 -6.54 10.90 17.86
N THR A 183 -6.69 10.39 16.63
CA THR A 183 -6.76 11.19 15.41
C THR A 183 -8.20 11.69 15.13
N PRO A 184 -8.40 12.61 14.17
CA PRO A 184 -9.74 13.06 13.78
C PRO A 184 -10.70 11.94 13.34
N ILE A 185 -10.27 10.93 12.57
CA ILE A 185 -11.11 9.73 12.31
C ILE A 185 -11.41 9.01 13.60
N MET A 186 -10.42 8.76 14.46
CA MET A 186 -10.62 8.01 15.70
C MET A 186 -11.69 8.68 16.56
N ARG A 187 -11.62 10.00 16.75
CA ARG A 187 -12.63 10.78 17.48
C ARG A 187 -14.04 10.70 16.86
N ARG A 188 -14.16 10.55 15.54
CA ARG A 188 -15.46 10.32 14.88
C ARG A 188 -15.93 8.86 15.01
N ALA A 189 -15.01 7.89 14.99
CA ALA A 189 -15.30 6.47 15.19
C ALA A 189 -15.74 6.18 16.64
N GLN A 190 -15.23 6.93 17.62
CA GLN A 190 -15.69 6.90 19.02
C GLN A 190 -17.20 7.19 19.17
N LEU A 191 -17.80 7.93 18.23
CA LEU A 191 -19.23 8.31 18.26
C LEU A 191 -20.14 7.34 17.51
N LEU A 192 -19.62 6.23 16.96
CA LEU A 192 -20.43 5.22 16.28
C LEU A 192 -21.11 4.28 17.29
N MET A 193 -22.37 3.92 17.06
CA MET A 193 -23.10 2.97 17.92
C MET A 193 -22.43 1.58 17.97
N SER A 194 -21.78 1.14 16.90
CA SER A 194 -20.96 -0.08 16.88
C SER A 194 -19.84 -0.08 17.93
N SER A 195 -19.42 1.11 18.39
CA SER A 195 -18.41 1.29 19.43
C SER A 195 -18.96 1.08 20.84
N SER A 196 -20.28 1.11 21.06
CA SER A 196 -20.91 0.68 22.32
C SER A 196 -21.19 -0.82 22.34
N GLU A 197 -21.33 -1.48 21.18
CA GLU A 197 -21.60 -2.92 21.09
C GLU A 197 -20.35 -3.78 21.35
N THR A 198 -19.28 -3.61 20.54
CA THR A 198 -18.08 -4.45 20.67
C THR A 198 -16.85 -3.75 20.11
N ILE A 199 -15.82 -3.64 20.95
CA ILE A 199 -14.50 -3.14 20.56
C ILE A 199 -13.54 -4.31 20.38
N PHE A 200 -12.93 -4.41 19.20
CA PHE A 200 -11.85 -5.37 18.94
C PHE A 200 -10.53 -4.76 19.42
N VAL A 201 -9.80 -5.51 20.24
CA VAL A 201 -8.47 -5.13 20.72
C VAL A 201 -7.45 -5.99 19.96
N ASP A 202 -6.50 -5.32 19.30
CA ASP A 202 -5.42 -5.96 18.56
C ASP A 202 -4.08 -5.35 18.99
N SER A 203 -3.11 -6.21 19.34
CA SER A 203 -1.85 -5.82 19.98
C SER A 203 -0.67 -6.43 19.24
N THR A 204 0.36 -5.63 18.98
CA THR A 204 1.59 -6.07 18.31
C THR A 204 2.81 -5.51 19.03
N ALA A 205 3.67 -6.36 19.60
CA ALA A 205 4.95 -5.93 20.17
C ALA A 205 6.08 -5.89 19.14
N SER A 206 7.26 -5.45 19.60
CA SER A 206 8.42 -5.24 18.75
C SER A 206 8.18 -4.26 17.58
N CYS A 207 7.29 -3.27 17.75
CA CYS A 207 6.94 -2.28 16.73
C CYS A 207 8.04 -1.24 16.46
N ASP A 208 9.09 -1.14 17.30
CA ASP A 208 10.25 -0.28 17.05
C ASP A 208 11.59 -0.89 17.54
N THR A 209 12.68 -0.13 17.48
CA THR A 209 14.01 -0.56 17.96
C THR A 209 14.06 -0.81 19.47
N ALA A 210 13.24 -0.10 20.27
CA ALA A 210 13.12 -0.31 21.72
C ALA A 210 12.20 -1.50 22.07
N ARG A 211 11.52 -2.06 21.07
CA ARG A 211 10.54 -3.16 21.10
C ARG A 211 9.17 -2.81 21.69
N ASN A 212 8.78 -1.54 21.63
CA ASN A 212 7.50 -1.08 22.14
C ASN A 212 6.30 -1.82 21.50
N THR A 213 5.23 -1.95 22.28
CA THR A 213 3.94 -2.52 21.88
C THR A 213 3.02 -1.43 21.37
N VAL A 214 2.27 -1.73 20.31
CA VAL A 214 1.13 -0.93 19.85
C VAL A 214 -0.13 -1.73 20.10
N THR A 215 -1.09 -1.14 20.81
CA THR A 215 -2.42 -1.69 21.08
C THR A 215 -3.46 -0.81 20.42
N VAL A 216 -4.37 -1.43 19.67
CA VAL A 216 -5.33 -0.74 18.80
C VAL A 216 -6.74 -1.14 19.21
N LEU A 217 -7.56 -0.16 19.57
CA LEU A 217 -8.98 -0.38 19.83
C LEU A 217 -9.75 -0.03 18.56
N LEU A 218 -10.47 -1.00 18.02
CA LEU A 218 -11.16 -0.92 16.74
C LEU A 218 -12.67 -1.09 16.93
N THR A 219 -13.46 -0.27 16.22
CA THR A 219 -14.91 -0.45 16.06
C THR A 219 -15.23 -1.03 14.69
N ALA A 220 -16.34 -1.77 14.58
CA ALA A 220 -16.84 -2.26 13.30
C ALA A 220 -17.37 -1.11 12.43
N THR A 221 -17.16 -1.18 11.12
CA THR A 221 -17.90 -0.37 10.13
C THR A 221 -18.19 -1.24 8.90
N ALA A 222 -19.13 -0.84 8.05
CA ALA A 222 -19.37 -1.51 6.77
C ALA A 222 -18.17 -1.40 5.79
N ALA A 223 -17.16 -0.56 6.08
CA ALA A 223 -15.87 -0.52 5.40
C ALA A 223 -14.76 -1.34 6.11
N GLY A 224 -15.14 -2.23 7.03
CA GLY A 224 -14.24 -2.96 7.90
C GLY A 224 -13.82 -2.15 9.14
N ALA A 225 -13.04 -2.77 10.02
CA ALA A 225 -12.66 -2.21 11.31
C ALA A 225 -11.89 -0.87 11.18
N VAL A 226 -12.23 0.12 12.01
CA VAL A 226 -11.64 1.48 12.09
C VAL A 226 -11.21 1.73 13.54
N PRO A 227 -10.03 2.32 13.81
CA PRO A 227 -9.61 2.60 15.18
C PRO A 227 -10.46 3.68 15.84
N ILE A 228 -10.72 3.52 17.14
CA ILE A 228 -11.25 4.55 18.05
C ILE A 228 -10.16 5.14 18.95
N ALA A 229 -9.04 4.43 19.11
CA ALA A 229 -7.85 4.86 19.84
C ALA A 229 -6.65 3.98 19.46
N VAL A 230 -5.44 4.50 19.65
CA VAL A 230 -4.20 3.70 19.63
C VAL A 230 -3.37 4.04 20.85
N MET A 231 -2.82 3.02 21.51
CA MET A 231 -1.86 3.19 22.59
C MET A 231 -0.51 2.58 22.24
N VAL A 232 0.57 3.20 22.70
CA VAL A 232 1.95 2.70 22.59
C VAL A 232 2.57 2.61 23.98
N HIS A 233 3.13 1.46 24.35
CA HIS A 233 3.68 1.20 25.69
C HIS A 233 4.92 0.28 25.62
N ASN A 234 5.74 0.26 26.67
CA ASN A 234 7.06 -0.41 26.62
C ASN A 234 7.10 -1.91 26.95
N SER A 235 5.99 -2.51 27.38
CA SER A 235 5.92 -3.93 27.73
C SER A 235 4.52 -4.51 27.52
N GLN A 236 4.43 -5.83 27.31
CA GLN A 236 3.17 -6.58 27.31
C GLN A 236 2.76 -7.02 28.74
N THR A 237 2.97 -6.16 29.74
CA THR A 237 2.58 -6.38 31.14
C THR A 237 1.23 -5.74 31.44
N THR A 238 0.50 -6.26 32.42
CA THR A 238 -0.83 -5.75 32.83
C THR A 238 -0.77 -4.25 33.08
N ASP A 239 0.16 -3.79 33.91
CA ASP A 239 0.35 -2.39 34.30
C ASP A 239 0.55 -1.45 33.08
N ALA A 240 1.24 -1.93 32.04
CA ALA A 240 1.51 -1.15 30.83
C ALA A 240 0.28 -1.05 29.91
N TYR A 241 -0.50 -2.14 29.78
CA TYR A 241 -1.81 -2.10 29.13
C TYR A 241 -2.79 -1.22 29.94
N ALA A 242 -2.82 -1.38 31.27
CA ALA A 242 -3.70 -0.66 32.19
C ALA A 242 -3.43 0.85 32.18
N ALA A 243 -2.17 1.27 32.14
CA ALA A 243 -1.80 2.68 31.95
C ALA A 243 -2.29 3.24 30.60
N GLY A 244 -2.23 2.46 29.52
CA GLY A 244 -2.75 2.84 28.20
C GLY A 244 -4.28 2.95 28.18
N PHE A 245 -4.98 1.96 28.75
CA PHE A 245 -6.43 1.97 28.88
C PHE A 245 -6.93 3.09 29.80
N LYS A 246 -6.22 3.35 30.90
CA LYS A 246 -6.53 4.45 31.82
C LYS A 246 -6.34 5.80 31.17
N LEU A 247 -5.28 6.01 30.39
CA LEU A 247 -5.13 7.23 29.58
C LEU A 247 -6.34 7.45 28.67
N LEU A 248 -6.85 6.41 28.01
CA LEU A 248 -8.06 6.52 27.18
C LEU A 248 -9.28 6.87 28.03
N LYS A 249 -9.53 6.13 29.11
CA LYS A 249 -10.70 6.31 29.99
C LYS A 249 -10.74 7.70 30.63
N ASP A 250 -9.60 8.20 31.10
CA ASP A 250 -9.50 9.50 31.78
C ASP A 250 -9.67 10.70 30.81
N ASN A 251 -9.26 10.56 29.55
CA ASN A 251 -9.29 11.66 28.56
C ASN A 251 -10.49 11.61 27.61
N TYR A 252 -11.04 10.42 27.37
CA TYR A 252 -12.17 10.17 26.48
C TYR A 252 -13.15 9.15 27.13
N PRO A 253 -13.77 9.46 28.28
CA PRO A 253 -14.62 8.51 28.99
C PRO A 253 -15.74 7.95 28.10
N PHE A 254 -16.42 8.81 27.34
CA PHE A 254 -17.55 8.46 26.48
C PHE A 254 -17.16 7.93 25.09
N CYS A 255 -15.98 7.31 24.95
CA CYS A 255 -15.42 6.88 23.65
C CYS A 255 -16.11 5.66 23.01
N PHE A 256 -17.11 5.08 23.67
CA PHE A 256 -17.82 3.88 23.25
C PHE A 256 -19.24 4.23 22.81
N GLY A 257 -19.39 4.97 21.71
CA GLY A 257 -20.70 5.39 21.18
C GLY A 257 -21.43 6.40 22.07
N GLY A 258 -20.71 7.12 22.93
CA GLY A 258 -21.29 7.99 23.96
C GLY A 258 -21.42 7.35 25.35
N PHE A 259 -21.02 6.08 25.52
CA PHE A 259 -21.06 5.35 26.79
C PHE A 259 -19.65 5.22 27.42
N GLU A 260 -19.59 5.01 28.74
CA GLU A 260 -18.33 4.89 29.51
C GLU A 260 -17.59 3.55 29.33
N ALA A 261 -18.30 2.55 28.80
CA ALA A 261 -17.81 1.21 28.47
C ALA A 261 -18.64 0.63 27.32
N PRO A 262 -18.08 -0.29 26.50
CA PRO A 262 -18.87 -1.09 25.57
C PRO A 262 -19.51 -2.30 26.27
N GLU A 263 -20.50 -2.95 25.65
CA GLU A 263 -21.03 -4.24 26.13
C GLU A 263 -19.95 -5.34 26.18
N GLY A 264 -18.92 -5.24 25.35
CA GLY A 264 -17.75 -6.12 25.45
C GLY A 264 -16.53 -5.72 24.63
N PHE A 265 -15.40 -6.33 25.00
CA PHE A 265 -14.13 -6.28 24.28
C PHE A 265 -13.83 -7.65 23.67
N MET A 266 -13.39 -7.70 22.41
CA MET A 266 -12.93 -8.91 21.75
C MET A 266 -11.40 -8.88 21.61
N THR A 267 -10.70 -9.74 22.35
CA THR A 267 -9.23 -9.74 22.50
C THR A 267 -8.59 -10.98 21.86
N ASP A 268 -7.26 -10.99 21.72
CA ASP A 268 -6.53 -12.27 21.63
C ASP A 268 -6.45 -12.94 23.03
N ASN A 269 -5.83 -14.12 23.14
CA ASN A 269 -5.64 -14.81 24.42
C ASN A 269 -4.50 -14.24 25.28
N SER A 270 -4.40 -12.90 25.37
CA SER A 270 -3.42 -12.21 26.21
C SER A 270 -3.97 -12.04 27.64
N ALA A 271 -3.40 -12.77 28.60
CA ALA A 271 -3.82 -12.68 30.01
C ALA A 271 -3.58 -11.29 30.62
N ALA A 272 -2.50 -10.60 30.23
CA ALA A 272 -2.17 -9.26 30.68
C ALA A 272 -3.15 -8.19 30.13
N GLU A 273 -3.52 -8.29 28.86
CA GLU A 273 -4.50 -7.41 28.21
C GLU A 273 -5.89 -7.59 28.82
N LYS A 274 -6.31 -8.83 29.03
CA LYS A 274 -7.57 -9.18 29.71
C LYS A 274 -7.64 -8.66 31.14
N ALA A 275 -6.58 -8.82 31.93
CA ALA A 275 -6.52 -8.30 33.29
C ALA A 275 -6.63 -6.77 33.31
N ALA A 276 -5.90 -6.07 32.43
CA ALA A 276 -5.92 -4.62 32.34
C ALA A 276 -7.26 -4.06 31.83
N LEU A 277 -7.97 -4.77 30.95
CA LEU A 277 -9.33 -4.42 30.54
C LEU A 277 -10.33 -4.61 31.69
N LEU A 278 -10.21 -5.68 32.49
CA LEU A 278 -11.07 -5.93 33.64
C LEU A 278 -10.89 -4.85 34.73
N GLU A 279 -9.65 -4.40 34.93
CA GLU A 279 -9.32 -3.30 35.85
C GLU A 279 -9.93 -1.97 35.42
N ASN A 280 -9.92 -1.66 34.11
CA ASN A 280 -10.41 -0.39 33.58
C ASN A 280 -11.92 -0.38 33.32
N TRP A 281 -12.51 -1.49 32.90
CA TRP A 281 -13.92 -1.63 32.52
C TRP A 281 -14.50 -2.98 33.00
N PRO A 282 -14.73 -3.15 34.32
CA PRO A 282 -15.15 -4.44 34.90
C PRO A 282 -16.50 -4.94 34.40
N GLU A 283 -17.41 -4.03 34.01
CA GLU A 283 -18.75 -4.37 33.51
C GLU A 283 -18.75 -4.87 32.04
N ALA A 284 -17.66 -4.66 31.29
CA ALA A 284 -17.58 -5.02 29.88
C ALA A 284 -17.23 -6.50 29.70
N ARG A 285 -18.05 -7.24 28.94
CA ARG A 285 -17.83 -8.68 28.70
C ARG A 285 -16.54 -8.92 27.93
N GLN A 286 -15.75 -9.91 28.34
CA GLN A 286 -14.54 -10.29 27.62
C GLN A 286 -14.80 -11.47 26.67
N LEU A 287 -14.58 -11.22 25.38
CA LEU A 287 -14.80 -12.16 24.29
C LEU A 287 -13.45 -12.56 23.67
N LEU A 288 -13.30 -13.83 23.28
CA LEU A 288 -12.12 -14.30 22.55
C LEU A 288 -12.28 -14.10 21.04
N CYS A 289 -11.25 -13.57 20.39
CA CYS A 289 -11.20 -13.42 18.94
C CYS A 289 -11.06 -14.79 18.26
N HIS A 290 -12.20 -15.34 17.80
CA HIS A 290 -12.27 -16.60 17.03
C HIS A 290 -11.27 -16.66 15.85
N PHE A 291 -10.94 -15.52 15.23
CA PHE A 291 -9.94 -15.46 14.17
C PHE A 291 -8.51 -15.69 14.70
N HIS A 292 -8.13 -15.06 15.82
CA HIS A 292 -6.80 -15.28 16.41
C HIS A 292 -6.66 -16.68 16.99
N VAL A 293 -7.70 -17.18 17.68
CA VAL A 293 -7.77 -18.58 18.15
C VAL A 293 -7.60 -19.58 16.99
N ALA A 294 -8.36 -19.43 15.90
CA ALA A 294 -8.25 -20.29 14.71
C ALA A 294 -6.90 -20.15 13.98
N GLN A 295 -6.28 -18.96 14.02
CA GLN A 295 -4.99 -18.71 13.38
C GLN A 295 -3.84 -19.30 14.19
N ALA A 296 -3.87 -19.13 15.52
CA ALA A 296 -2.87 -19.66 16.44
C ALA A 296 -2.85 -21.19 16.39
N GLU A 297 -4.03 -21.82 16.40
CA GLU A 297 -4.22 -23.26 16.17
C GLU A 297 -3.54 -23.73 14.87
N TRP A 298 -3.80 -23.05 13.76
CA TRP A 298 -3.19 -23.40 12.47
C TRP A 298 -1.67 -23.21 12.46
N ARG A 299 -1.12 -22.26 13.23
CA ARG A 299 0.33 -22.11 13.41
C ARG A 299 0.91 -23.32 14.15
N TRP A 300 0.28 -23.78 15.24
CA TRP A 300 0.74 -24.98 15.97
C TRP A 300 0.69 -26.23 15.10
N LEU A 301 -0.47 -26.50 14.48
CA LEU A 301 -0.67 -27.62 13.56
C LEU A 301 0.33 -27.64 12.41
N THR A 302 0.89 -26.49 12.02
CA THR A 302 1.90 -26.40 10.94
C THR A 302 3.36 -26.45 11.40
N LEU A 303 3.64 -26.32 12.70
CA LEU A 303 5.00 -26.25 13.23
C LEU A 303 5.66 -27.63 13.34
N GLY A 304 6.83 -27.79 12.72
CA GLY A 304 7.49 -29.10 12.58
C GLY A 304 7.90 -29.79 13.89
N SER A 305 8.00 -29.04 14.99
CA SER A 305 8.29 -29.54 16.34
C SER A 305 7.17 -30.41 16.94
N HIS A 306 5.94 -30.31 16.43
CA HIS A 306 4.78 -31.00 17.01
C HIS A 306 4.36 -32.26 16.25
N GLY A 307 5.13 -32.67 15.23
CA GLY A 307 4.97 -33.96 14.55
C GLY A 307 3.76 -34.11 13.62
N VAL A 308 2.77 -33.22 13.67
CA VAL A 308 1.49 -33.34 12.95
C VAL A 308 1.68 -33.48 11.42
N PRO A 309 1.30 -34.61 10.80
CA PRO A 309 1.44 -34.82 9.36
C PRO A 309 0.58 -33.86 8.53
N PRO A 310 1.06 -33.34 7.37
CA PRO A 310 0.34 -32.33 6.56
C PRO A 310 -1.12 -32.67 6.22
N GLU A 311 -1.41 -33.95 6.02
CA GLU A 311 -2.72 -34.53 5.72
C GLU A 311 -3.70 -34.48 6.92
N GLN A 312 -3.21 -34.56 8.16
CA GLN A 312 -4.03 -34.52 9.38
C GLN A 312 -4.40 -33.08 9.79
N ARG A 313 -3.58 -32.08 9.44
CA ARG A 313 -3.74 -30.67 9.86
C ARG A 313 -5.11 -30.07 9.49
N LYS A 314 -5.64 -30.42 8.33
CA LYS A 314 -6.95 -29.92 7.86
C LYS A 314 -8.13 -30.60 8.56
N PRO A 315 -8.19 -31.94 8.69
CA PRO A 315 -9.14 -32.62 9.57
C PRO A 315 -9.14 -32.04 10.99
N LEU A 316 -7.98 -31.91 11.64
CA LEU A 316 -7.87 -31.42 13.02
C LEU A 316 -8.41 -29.98 13.17
N LEU A 317 -7.94 -29.03 12.34
CA LEU A 317 -8.50 -27.67 12.33
C LEU A 317 -10.02 -27.67 12.03
N SER A 318 -10.51 -28.58 11.18
CA SER A 318 -11.93 -28.69 10.87
C SER A 318 -12.78 -29.30 11.99
N ILE A 319 -12.18 -29.98 12.98
CA ILE A 319 -12.85 -30.42 14.20
C ILE A 319 -12.82 -29.30 15.25
N PHE A 320 -11.67 -28.65 15.44
CA PHE A 320 -11.55 -27.46 16.29
C PHE A 320 -12.50 -26.32 15.85
N GLN A 321 -12.71 -26.14 14.55
CA GLN A 321 -13.73 -25.23 14.01
C GLN A 321 -15.17 -25.63 14.36
N LYS A 322 -15.49 -26.90 14.60
CA LYS A 322 -16.83 -27.28 15.11
C LYS A 322 -17.00 -26.89 16.57
N VAL A 323 -15.94 -26.99 17.37
CA VAL A 323 -15.95 -26.55 18.78
C VAL A 323 -16.12 -25.02 18.83
N MET A 324 -15.34 -24.26 18.06
CA MET A 324 -15.44 -22.80 18.01
C MET A 324 -16.75 -22.26 17.42
N TYR A 325 -17.38 -22.96 16.48
CA TYR A 325 -18.62 -22.53 15.82
C TYR A 325 -19.85 -23.35 16.24
N ALA A 326 -19.83 -23.91 17.45
CA ALA A 326 -20.99 -24.58 18.03
C ALA A 326 -22.04 -23.54 18.47
N ASP A 327 -23.19 -23.56 17.80
CA ASP A 327 -24.34 -22.68 18.03
C ASP A 327 -25.32 -23.20 19.10
N THR A 328 -25.10 -24.41 19.65
CA THR A 328 -25.85 -24.94 20.81
C THR A 328 -24.92 -25.76 21.75
N PRO A 329 -25.25 -25.91 23.04
CA PRO A 329 -24.45 -26.69 23.99
C PRO A 329 -24.27 -28.16 23.60
N GLU A 330 -25.27 -28.78 22.98
CA GLU A 330 -25.25 -30.18 22.56
C GLU A 330 -24.30 -30.37 21.36
N ARG A 331 -24.26 -29.40 20.45
CA ARG A 331 -23.31 -29.36 19.33
C ARG A 331 -21.88 -29.11 19.82
N LEU A 332 -21.71 -28.28 20.85
CA LEU A 332 -20.42 -28.05 21.50
C LEU A 332 -19.90 -29.34 22.14
N GLN A 333 -20.74 -30.02 22.94
CA GLN A 333 -20.41 -31.28 23.60
C GLN A 333 -20.02 -32.36 22.58
N ALA A 334 -20.83 -32.58 21.54
CA ALA A 334 -20.52 -33.55 20.48
C ALA A 334 -19.26 -33.19 19.66
N ALA A 335 -18.91 -31.91 19.54
CA ALA A 335 -17.67 -31.47 18.91
C ALA A 335 -16.44 -31.68 19.82
N ILE A 336 -16.59 -31.48 21.14
CA ILE A 336 -15.56 -31.75 22.14
C ILE A 336 -15.26 -33.25 22.20
N GLU A 337 -16.29 -34.11 22.24
CA GLU A 337 -16.13 -35.57 22.19
C GLU A 337 -15.40 -36.01 20.91
N GLN A 338 -15.77 -35.45 19.74
CA GLN A 338 -15.07 -35.71 18.49
C GLN A 338 -13.60 -35.24 18.49
N LEU A 339 -13.26 -34.20 19.26
CA LEU A 339 -11.88 -33.73 19.43
C LEU A 339 -11.09 -34.64 20.39
N GLN A 340 -11.72 -35.08 21.49
CA GLN A 340 -11.12 -35.98 22.48
C GLN A 340 -10.82 -37.38 21.90
N CYS A 341 -11.59 -37.86 20.93
CA CYS A 341 -11.32 -39.13 20.23
C CYS A 341 -10.15 -39.08 19.21
N GLN A 342 -9.41 -37.97 19.08
CA GLN A 342 -8.28 -37.89 18.13
C GLN A 342 -7.00 -38.51 18.70
N GLN A 343 -6.29 -39.32 17.91
CA GLN A 343 -5.10 -40.08 18.33
C GLN A 343 -3.89 -39.22 18.80
N HIS A 344 -3.91 -37.90 18.58
CA HIS A 344 -2.75 -37.04 18.77
C HIS A 344 -2.79 -36.35 20.15
N GLN A 345 -2.55 -37.08 21.25
CA GLN A 345 -2.74 -36.55 22.61
C GLN A 345 -2.03 -35.20 22.87
N GLY A 346 -0.82 -34.99 22.34
CA GLY A 346 -0.09 -33.72 22.44
C GLY A 346 -0.74 -32.51 21.74
N TYR A 347 -1.79 -32.72 20.94
CA TYR A 347 -2.65 -31.68 20.37
C TYR A 347 -3.78 -31.29 21.33
N ILE A 348 -4.43 -32.27 21.96
CA ILE A 348 -5.46 -32.06 23.00
C ILE A 348 -4.85 -31.25 24.14
N ASN A 349 -3.72 -31.72 24.68
CA ASN A 349 -2.97 -31.04 25.74
C ASN A 349 -2.36 -29.67 25.32
N HIS A 350 -2.39 -29.32 24.03
CA HIS A 350 -1.98 -27.99 23.55
C HIS A 350 -3.17 -27.03 23.41
N VAL A 351 -4.31 -27.52 22.93
CA VAL A 351 -5.59 -26.77 22.95
C VAL A 351 -5.92 -26.30 24.37
N GLU A 352 -5.55 -27.11 25.38
CA GLU A 352 -5.65 -26.80 26.82
C GLU A 352 -4.60 -25.78 27.35
N ALA A 353 -3.60 -25.39 26.55
CA ALA A 353 -2.41 -24.66 27.01
C ALA A 353 -1.90 -23.57 26.02
N PHE A 354 -2.82 -22.78 25.46
CA PHE A 354 -2.56 -22.03 24.22
C PHE A 354 -1.76 -20.70 24.35
N ILE A 355 -0.48 -20.70 23.91
CA ILE A 355 0.42 -19.55 23.63
C ILE A 355 1.64 -20.07 22.79
N GLU A 356 2.52 -19.37 22.05
CA GLU A 356 2.88 -17.96 21.74
C GLU A 356 3.48 -17.88 20.30
N LYS A 357 3.37 -16.73 19.58
CA LYS A 357 4.45 -16.12 18.72
C LYS A 357 4.04 -14.90 17.89
N GLU A 358 4.93 -13.92 17.76
CA GLU A 358 4.78 -12.73 16.89
C GLU A 358 5.72 -12.75 15.66
N ALA A 359 5.59 -11.74 14.77
CA ALA A 359 6.46 -11.53 13.62
C ALA A 359 6.71 -10.03 13.35
N GLU A 360 7.97 -9.64 13.12
CA GLU A 360 8.40 -8.24 13.27
C GLU A 360 8.30 -7.37 12.00
N THR A 361 7.83 -6.12 12.16
CA THR A 361 8.25 -4.97 11.32
C THR A 361 8.51 -3.75 12.22
N LYS A 362 9.75 -3.25 12.23
CA LYS A 362 10.22 -2.26 13.20
C LYS A 362 10.30 -0.83 12.65
N ALA A 363 9.63 0.11 13.31
CA ALA A 363 9.88 1.54 13.24
C ALA A 363 11.23 1.89 13.91
N PHE A 364 11.69 3.15 13.76
CA PHE A 364 12.98 3.57 14.29
C PHE A 364 12.98 3.73 15.82
N ASN A 365 12.02 4.49 16.34
CA ASN A 365 11.76 4.73 17.75
C ASN A 365 10.29 5.14 17.91
N VAL A 366 9.83 5.32 19.15
CA VAL A 366 8.42 5.70 19.41
C VAL A 366 8.00 7.03 18.79
N VAL A 367 8.89 8.02 18.59
CA VAL A 367 8.56 9.27 17.87
C VAL A 367 8.17 8.95 16.42
N ALA A 368 8.98 8.15 15.72
CA ALA A 368 8.69 7.72 14.34
C ALA A 368 7.42 6.86 14.24
N LEU A 369 7.08 6.13 15.30
CA LEU A 369 5.89 5.30 15.39
C LEU A 369 4.63 6.16 15.61
N VAL A 370 4.69 7.13 16.53
CA VAL A 370 3.65 8.15 16.75
C VAL A 370 3.40 8.95 15.47
N GLU A 371 4.45 9.40 14.78
CA GLU A 371 4.35 10.18 13.55
C GLU A 371 3.71 9.38 12.40
N PHE A 372 4.05 8.09 12.28
CA PHE A 372 3.40 7.17 11.35
C PHE A 372 1.90 6.96 11.67
N LEU A 373 1.55 6.79 12.95
CA LEU A 373 0.17 6.61 13.40
C LEU A 373 -0.67 7.89 13.20
N ALA A 374 -0.11 9.06 13.52
CA ALA A 374 -0.77 10.35 13.39
C ALA A 374 -1.03 10.76 11.94
N ILE A 375 -0.05 10.58 11.04
CA ILE A 375 -0.08 11.13 9.68
C ILE A 375 -0.44 10.08 8.63
N ILE A 376 0.26 8.94 8.63
CA ILE A 376 0.14 7.93 7.55
C ILE A 376 -1.09 7.05 7.75
N TRP A 377 -1.39 6.66 8.99
CA TRP A 377 -2.59 5.88 9.32
C TRP A 377 -3.87 6.69 9.13
N GLU A 378 -3.96 7.92 9.64
CA GLU A 378 -5.12 8.80 9.42
C GLU A 378 -5.43 8.93 7.92
N ARG A 379 -4.41 9.24 7.10
CA ARG A 379 -4.56 9.33 5.64
C ARG A 379 -4.99 7.99 5.00
N TYR A 380 -4.48 6.86 5.49
CA TYR A 380 -4.88 5.54 5.02
C TYR A 380 -6.35 5.23 5.32
N PHE A 381 -6.82 5.47 6.55
CA PHE A 381 -8.22 5.25 6.91
C PHE A 381 -9.15 6.22 6.16
N CYS A 382 -8.77 7.50 6.00
CA CYS A 382 -9.46 8.47 5.14
C CYS A 382 -9.69 7.90 3.74
N LEU A 383 -8.61 7.51 3.06
CA LEU A 383 -8.67 7.02 1.68
C LEU A 383 -9.44 5.70 1.56
N ARG A 384 -9.28 4.78 2.52
CA ARG A 384 -10.00 3.49 2.52
C ARG A 384 -11.51 3.68 2.69
N LEU A 385 -11.93 4.59 3.56
CA LEU A 385 -13.34 4.96 3.74
C LEU A 385 -13.89 5.64 2.48
N LEU A 386 -13.14 6.58 1.90
CA LEU A 386 -13.53 7.28 0.68
C LEU A 386 -13.61 6.38 -0.55
N ASP A 387 -12.74 5.37 -0.70
CA ASP A 387 -12.82 4.41 -1.81
C ASP A 387 -14.08 3.51 -1.73
N HIS A 388 -14.62 3.29 -0.53
CA HIS A 388 -15.92 2.66 -0.32
C HIS A 388 -17.08 3.65 -0.58
N ALA A 389 -17.04 4.84 0.02
CA ALA A 389 -18.08 5.87 -0.12
C ALA A 389 -18.30 6.31 -1.57
N ASN A 390 -17.22 6.51 -2.33
CA ASN A 390 -17.24 6.92 -3.74
C ASN A 390 -17.38 5.74 -4.73
N LEU A 391 -17.74 4.54 -4.25
CA LEU A 391 -17.91 3.30 -5.07
C LEU A 391 -16.72 2.90 -5.97
N ARG A 392 -15.53 3.45 -5.72
CA ARG A 392 -14.28 3.09 -6.41
C ARG A 392 -13.96 1.60 -6.23
N VAL A 393 -14.41 1.00 -5.12
CA VAL A 393 -14.50 -0.45 -4.93
C VAL A 393 -15.76 -1.01 -5.62
N SER A 394 -15.79 -1.00 -6.96
CA SER A 394 -16.91 -1.52 -7.78
C SER A 394 -17.24 -3.01 -7.52
N ARG A 395 -16.29 -3.71 -6.87
CA ARG A 395 -16.43 -5.08 -6.36
C ARG A 395 -17.67 -5.28 -5.49
N HIS A 396 -18.13 -4.29 -4.73
CA HIS A 396 -19.29 -4.44 -3.83
C HIS A 396 -20.59 -4.68 -4.61
N ARG A 397 -20.93 -3.79 -5.55
CA ARG A 397 -22.06 -3.96 -6.48
C ARG A 397 -21.94 -5.23 -7.32
N LEU A 398 -20.77 -5.48 -7.90
CA LEU A 398 -20.51 -6.68 -8.72
C LEU A 398 -20.56 -7.99 -7.90
N LEU A 399 -20.34 -7.94 -6.58
CA LEU A 399 -20.52 -9.08 -5.67
C LEU A 399 -22.00 -9.26 -5.33
N TYR A 400 -22.72 -8.18 -5.00
CA TYR A 400 -24.15 -8.21 -4.71
C TYR A 400 -24.96 -8.77 -5.89
N GLU A 401 -24.77 -8.21 -7.09
CA GLU A 401 -25.42 -8.72 -8.31
C GLU A 401 -25.09 -10.19 -8.57
N ARG A 402 -23.86 -10.63 -8.29
CA ARG A 402 -23.42 -12.02 -8.43
C ARG A 402 -23.96 -12.94 -7.33
N LEU A 403 -24.31 -12.42 -6.16
CA LEU A 403 -24.97 -13.18 -5.09
C LEU A 403 -26.45 -13.38 -5.41
N VAL A 404 -27.14 -12.33 -5.88
CA VAL A 404 -28.51 -12.42 -6.40
C VAL A 404 -28.58 -13.44 -7.54
N LYS A 405 -27.70 -13.34 -8.55
CA LYS A 405 -27.63 -14.26 -9.71
C LYS A 405 -27.25 -15.71 -9.36
N LYS A 406 -27.08 -16.09 -8.08
CA LYS A 406 -26.85 -17.48 -7.60
C LYS A 406 -28.11 -18.16 -7.03
N LEU A 407 -29.25 -17.48 -7.03
CA LEU A 407 -30.56 -18.07 -6.79
C LEU A 407 -31.42 -17.83 -8.03
N PRO A 408 -32.13 -18.86 -8.54
CA PRO A 408 -33.14 -18.66 -9.57
C PRO A 408 -34.20 -17.65 -9.13
N ASP A 409 -34.72 -16.85 -10.06
CA ASP A 409 -35.80 -15.91 -9.74
C ASP A 409 -37.08 -16.64 -9.25
N THR A 410 -37.27 -17.92 -9.58
CA THR A 410 -38.35 -18.79 -9.05
C THR A 410 -38.21 -19.19 -7.58
N VAL A 411 -37.12 -18.80 -6.91
CA VAL A 411 -36.99 -18.97 -5.45
C VAL A 411 -37.77 -17.88 -4.70
N LYS A 412 -37.99 -16.71 -5.32
CA LYS A 412 -38.68 -15.56 -4.70
C LYS A 412 -40.06 -15.94 -4.17
N ASP A 413 -40.84 -16.60 -5.02
CA ASP A 413 -42.23 -16.99 -4.77
C ASP A 413 -42.35 -18.13 -3.73
N LYS A 414 -41.20 -18.66 -3.26
CA LYS A 414 -41.06 -19.69 -2.23
C LYS A 414 -40.41 -19.17 -0.94
N ILE A 415 -40.15 -17.86 -0.79
CA ILE A 415 -39.65 -17.29 0.47
C ILE A 415 -40.82 -17.05 1.43
N VAL A 416 -40.73 -17.61 2.63
CA VAL A 416 -41.73 -17.44 3.70
C VAL A 416 -41.09 -16.63 4.83
N ALA A 417 -41.76 -15.55 5.27
CA ALA A 417 -41.37 -14.83 6.48
C ALA A 417 -41.96 -15.54 7.72
N ASP A 418 -41.25 -15.50 8.85
CA ASP A 418 -41.82 -15.88 10.15
C ASP A 418 -42.32 -14.66 10.94
N ASP A 419 -43.10 -14.90 12.00
CA ASP A 419 -43.70 -13.85 12.84
C ASP A 419 -42.67 -12.98 13.58
N ASN A 420 -41.39 -13.37 13.55
CA ASN A 420 -40.27 -12.65 14.18
C ASN A 420 -39.44 -11.84 13.16
N GLY A 421 -39.84 -11.80 11.87
CA GLY A 421 -39.15 -11.06 10.82
C GLY A 421 -37.91 -11.75 10.23
N HIS A 422 -37.74 -13.05 10.49
CA HIS A 422 -36.80 -13.90 9.76
C HIS A 422 -37.43 -14.43 8.47
N TYR A 423 -36.60 -14.96 7.57
CA TYR A 423 -37.04 -15.48 6.28
C TYR A 423 -36.53 -16.90 6.05
N ALA A 424 -37.42 -17.85 5.81
CA ALA A 424 -37.09 -19.18 5.32
C ALA A 424 -36.85 -19.12 3.80
N VAL A 425 -35.59 -19.26 3.38
CA VAL A 425 -35.18 -19.14 1.97
C VAL A 425 -34.72 -20.49 1.43
N PRO A 426 -35.31 -21.02 0.33
CA PRO A 426 -34.84 -22.25 -0.30
C PRO A 426 -33.39 -22.19 -0.80
N SER A 427 -32.71 -23.34 -0.75
CA SER A 427 -31.34 -23.56 -1.23
C SER A 427 -31.14 -23.21 -2.70
N GLY A 428 -32.18 -23.34 -3.53
CA GLY A 428 -32.10 -23.12 -4.98
C GLY A 428 -31.13 -24.09 -5.68
N ARG A 429 -31.06 -25.32 -5.17
CA ARG A 429 -30.30 -26.49 -5.66
C ARG A 429 -30.93 -27.80 -5.21
N GLU A 430 -31.39 -27.82 -3.97
CA GLU A 430 -32.10 -28.91 -3.31
C GLU A 430 -33.44 -28.31 -2.85
N ASP A 431 -34.58 -28.71 -3.43
CA ASP A 431 -35.88 -28.05 -3.18
C ASP A 431 -36.38 -28.22 -1.74
N GLU A 432 -36.12 -29.38 -1.11
CA GLU A 432 -36.50 -29.68 0.28
C GLU A 432 -35.71 -28.89 1.34
N LYS A 433 -34.69 -28.12 0.93
CA LYS A 433 -33.69 -27.57 1.84
C LYS A 433 -33.81 -26.06 1.95
N THR A 434 -34.33 -25.60 3.08
CA THR A 434 -34.43 -24.19 3.44
C THR A 434 -33.27 -23.74 4.32
N TYR A 435 -33.04 -22.42 4.34
CA TYR A 435 -32.12 -21.74 5.24
C TYR A 435 -32.81 -20.51 5.84
N THR A 436 -32.85 -20.42 7.16
CA THR A 436 -33.31 -19.24 7.88
C THR A 436 -32.34 -18.09 7.65
N VAL A 437 -32.88 -16.90 7.35
CA VAL A 437 -32.17 -15.63 7.23
C VAL A 437 -32.63 -14.72 8.36
N TYR A 438 -31.70 -14.36 9.23
CA TYR A 438 -31.91 -13.43 10.34
C TYR A 438 -31.45 -12.05 9.87
N SER A 439 -32.40 -11.28 9.32
CA SER A 439 -32.18 -10.00 8.65
C SER A 439 -31.45 -8.98 9.54
N TYR A 440 -32.07 -8.65 10.68
CA TYR A 440 -31.62 -7.66 11.65
C TYR A 440 -30.17 -7.87 12.15
N ILE A 441 -29.76 -9.11 12.36
CA ILE A 441 -28.40 -9.47 12.83
C ILE A 441 -27.44 -9.92 11.70
N GLY A 442 -27.87 -9.88 10.44
CA GLY A 442 -27.04 -10.25 9.29
C GLY A 442 -26.63 -11.73 9.22
N LEU A 443 -27.30 -12.64 9.95
CA LEU A 443 -26.97 -14.08 9.97
C LEU A 443 -27.87 -14.91 9.05
N CYS A 444 -27.43 -16.12 8.71
CA CYS A 444 -28.22 -17.09 7.97
C CYS A 444 -27.70 -18.50 8.21
N SER A 445 -28.57 -19.48 8.43
CA SER A 445 -28.19 -20.87 8.80
C SER A 445 -27.46 -21.66 7.70
N CYS A 446 -27.19 -21.05 6.54
CA CYS A 446 -26.27 -21.62 5.56
C CYS A 446 -24.80 -21.40 5.96
N ARG A 447 -23.92 -22.34 5.60
CA ARG A 447 -22.47 -22.33 5.94
C ARG A 447 -21.73 -21.00 5.71
N SER A 448 -22.18 -20.17 4.76
CA SER A 448 -21.59 -18.84 4.52
C SER A 448 -22.12 -17.77 5.49
N GLY A 449 -23.42 -17.80 5.80
CA GLY A 449 -24.08 -16.83 6.69
C GLY A 449 -23.83 -17.10 8.17
N GLN A 450 -23.58 -18.37 8.55
CA GLN A 450 -23.13 -18.77 9.89
C GLN A 450 -21.74 -18.18 10.23
N GLN A 451 -20.99 -17.72 9.23
CA GLN A 451 -19.69 -17.05 9.37
C GLN A 451 -19.81 -15.53 9.21
N GLY A 452 -21.02 -14.96 9.38
CA GLY A 452 -21.32 -13.53 9.22
C GLY A 452 -21.21 -12.98 7.79
N ALA A 453 -20.80 -13.79 6.80
CA ALA A 453 -20.54 -13.32 5.45
C ALA A 453 -21.82 -13.24 4.60
N PHE A 454 -22.09 -12.05 4.03
CA PHE A 454 -23.30 -11.76 3.27
C PHE A 454 -23.57 -12.79 2.17
N CYS A 455 -24.59 -13.62 2.38
CA CYS A 455 -24.80 -14.83 1.59
C CYS A 455 -25.81 -14.62 0.47
N LYS A 456 -25.94 -15.60 -0.44
CA LYS A 456 -26.91 -15.50 -1.56
C LYS A 456 -28.37 -15.39 -1.08
N HIS A 457 -28.72 -16.04 0.04
CA HIS A 457 -30.08 -16.00 0.60
C HIS A 457 -30.40 -14.61 1.16
N GLN A 458 -29.49 -14.03 1.94
CA GLN A 458 -29.58 -12.64 2.42
C GLN A 458 -29.66 -11.64 1.26
N ALA A 459 -28.84 -11.82 0.21
CA ALA A 459 -28.89 -10.98 -0.99
C ALA A 459 -30.23 -11.03 -1.73
N MET A 460 -30.94 -12.17 -1.73
CA MET A 460 -32.28 -12.26 -2.33
C MET A 460 -33.34 -11.60 -1.43
N VAL A 461 -33.33 -11.87 -0.12
CA VAL A 461 -34.26 -11.24 0.84
C VAL A 461 -34.12 -9.72 0.80
N HIS A 462 -32.89 -9.19 0.93
CA HIS A 462 -32.58 -7.77 0.82
C HIS A 462 -33.04 -7.17 -0.52
N LYS A 463 -32.96 -7.91 -1.63
CA LYS A 463 -33.43 -7.43 -2.95
C LYS A 463 -34.95 -7.35 -3.04
N MET A 464 -35.67 -8.24 -2.36
CA MET A 464 -37.13 -8.34 -2.44
C MET A 464 -37.86 -7.45 -1.42
N PHE A 465 -37.42 -7.51 -0.16
CA PHE A 465 -38.12 -6.93 0.99
C PHE A 465 -37.39 -5.72 1.58
N GLY A 466 -36.18 -5.41 1.09
CA GLY A 466 -35.33 -4.37 1.68
C GLY A 466 -34.87 -4.75 3.08
N GLY A 467 -35.00 -3.81 4.03
CA GLY A 467 -34.64 -3.98 5.43
C GLY A 467 -33.16 -3.79 5.75
N THR A 468 -32.87 -3.62 7.04
CA THR A 468 -31.52 -3.45 7.57
C THR A 468 -30.79 -4.79 7.67
N PHE A 469 -29.67 -4.92 6.96
CA PHE A 469 -28.74 -6.04 7.04
C PHE A 469 -27.34 -5.50 7.40
N PRO A 470 -26.85 -5.63 8.64
CA PRO A 470 -25.60 -5.01 9.09
C PRO A 470 -24.35 -5.39 8.29
N ASN A 471 -24.38 -6.56 7.64
CA ASN A 471 -23.29 -7.10 6.82
C ASN A 471 -23.49 -6.91 5.31
N ALA A 472 -24.55 -6.23 4.86
CA ALA A 472 -24.80 -6.00 3.45
C ALA A 472 -23.71 -5.09 2.81
N PRO A 473 -23.39 -5.29 1.52
CA PRO A 473 -22.53 -4.36 0.79
C PRO A 473 -23.12 -2.95 0.77
N LEU A 474 -22.27 -1.94 0.98
CA LEU A 474 -22.65 -0.53 0.88
C LEU A 474 -23.11 -0.18 -0.54
N LEU A 475 -24.41 0.08 -0.68
CA LEU A 475 -25.06 0.44 -1.94
C LEU A 475 -25.94 1.70 -1.80
N THR A 476 -26.59 1.89 -0.65
CA THR A 476 -27.37 3.10 -0.32
C THR A 476 -26.50 4.37 -0.40
N ARG A 477 -27.11 5.52 -0.71
CA ARG A 477 -26.39 6.83 -0.68
C ARG A 477 -26.15 7.27 0.77
N GLU A 478 -27.07 6.94 1.68
CA GLU A 478 -27.03 7.21 3.11
C GLU A 478 -25.81 6.56 3.78
N GLY A 479 -25.64 5.24 3.66
CA GLY A 479 -24.49 4.52 4.22
C GLY A 479 -23.15 4.90 3.56
N ARG A 480 -23.17 5.44 2.34
CA ARG A 480 -21.97 5.97 1.67
C ARG A 480 -21.63 7.37 2.19
N HIS A 481 -22.63 8.22 2.42
CA HIS A 481 -22.49 9.51 3.11
C HIS A 481 -22.02 9.34 4.56
N GLU A 482 -22.49 8.33 5.30
CA GLU A 482 -21.99 8.00 6.65
C GLU A 482 -20.48 7.73 6.66
N LEU A 483 -19.98 6.90 5.73
CA LEU A 483 -18.54 6.70 5.56
C LEU A 483 -17.80 7.95 5.08
N GLY A 484 -18.45 8.78 4.26
CA GLY A 484 -17.96 10.10 3.86
C GLY A 484 -17.75 11.02 5.06
N ARG A 485 -18.73 11.14 5.95
CA ARG A 485 -18.64 11.90 7.21
C ARG A 485 -17.64 11.29 8.18
N LEU A 486 -17.53 9.96 8.26
CA LEU A 486 -16.48 9.31 9.06
C LEU A 486 -15.07 9.66 8.54
N ALA A 487 -14.88 9.78 7.23
CA ALA A 487 -13.60 10.15 6.61
C ALA A 487 -13.30 11.66 6.68
N LEU A 488 -14.28 12.52 6.41
CA LEU A 488 -14.08 13.96 6.17
C LEU A 488 -14.63 14.88 7.27
N GLY A 489 -15.37 14.33 8.25
CA GLY A 489 -16.12 15.13 9.22
C GLY A 489 -17.09 16.07 8.52
N ASP A 490 -17.11 17.33 8.95
CA ASP A 490 -18.02 18.36 8.45
C ASP A 490 -17.59 18.95 7.10
N THR A 491 -16.45 18.51 6.55
CA THR A 491 -16.06 18.77 5.15
C THR A 491 -16.59 17.73 4.16
N CYS A 492 -17.37 16.75 4.64
CA CYS A 492 -18.11 15.84 3.78
C CYS A 492 -19.20 16.61 3.00
N PRO A 493 -19.33 16.42 1.67
CA PRO A 493 -20.49 16.93 0.95
C PRO A 493 -21.78 16.20 1.39
N GLY A 494 -22.93 16.81 1.10
CA GLY A 494 -24.26 16.27 1.46
C GLY A 494 -24.58 14.91 0.82
N VAL A 495 -25.70 14.32 1.25
CA VAL A 495 -26.16 12.99 0.80
C VAL A 495 -26.34 12.94 -0.73
N GLU A 496 -26.71 14.06 -1.34
CA GLU A 496 -26.93 14.26 -2.77
C GLU A 496 -25.67 13.97 -3.60
N PHE A 497 -24.49 14.31 -3.08
CA PHE A 497 -23.21 14.02 -3.76
C PHE A 497 -22.96 12.51 -3.92
N PHE A 498 -23.59 11.69 -3.08
CA PHE A 498 -23.48 10.23 -3.12
C PHE A 498 -24.55 9.57 -4.00
N GLU A 499 -25.42 10.30 -4.69
CA GLU A 499 -26.36 9.71 -5.64
C GLU A 499 -25.63 9.06 -6.84
N GLY A 500 -26.09 7.89 -7.27
CA GLY A 500 -25.52 7.19 -8.41
C GLY A 500 -26.00 7.79 -9.73
N LEU A 501 -25.14 7.72 -10.77
CA LEU A 501 -25.42 8.15 -12.16
C LEU A 501 -26.68 7.55 -12.83
N HIS A 502 -27.37 6.62 -12.17
CA HIS A 502 -28.61 5.98 -12.63
C HIS A 502 -29.71 5.93 -11.55
N ASP A 503 -29.46 6.51 -10.37
CA ASP A 503 -30.47 6.62 -9.32
C ASP A 503 -31.41 7.75 -9.74
N LYS A 504 -32.70 7.44 -9.92
CA LYS A 504 -33.68 8.48 -10.27
C LYS A 504 -33.87 9.40 -9.06
N ALA A 505 -33.63 10.70 -9.24
CA ALA A 505 -34.03 11.70 -8.27
C ALA A 505 -35.53 11.55 -7.96
N PRO A 506 -35.95 11.65 -6.69
CA PRO A 506 -37.36 11.50 -6.32
C PRO A 506 -38.18 12.62 -6.96
N GLU A 507 -39.26 12.23 -7.64
CA GLU A 507 -40.23 13.17 -8.20
C GLU A 507 -40.82 14.01 -7.06
N ARG A 508 -40.58 15.33 -7.09
CA ARG A 508 -41.18 16.26 -6.13
C ARG A 508 -42.68 16.27 -6.35
N GLN A 509 -43.43 15.82 -5.36
CA GLN A 509 -44.85 16.12 -5.28
C GLN A 509 -44.98 17.57 -4.80
N ASP A 510 -45.44 18.45 -5.69
CA ASP A 510 -45.55 19.87 -5.40
C ASP A 510 -46.63 20.13 -4.35
N ALA A 511 -46.19 20.27 -3.09
CA ALA A 511 -47.02 20.81 -2.03
C ALA A 511 -47.25 22.32 -2.30
N THR A 512 -48.47 22.67 -2.65
CA THR A 512 -48.87 24.06 -2.97
C THR A 512 -48.67 24.97 -1.77
N CYS A 513 -47.65 25.83 -1.82
CA CYS A 513 -47.44 26.93 -0.88
C CYS A 513 -48.04 28.23 -1.45
N ALA A 514 -48.73 29.00 -0.60
CA ALA A 514 -49.46 30.20 -1.00
C ALA A 514 -48.55 31.42 -1.23
N GLU A 515 -49.07 32.38 -2.01
CA GLU A 515 -48.41 33.66 -2.31
C GLU A 515 -48.23 34.53 -1.05
N VAL A 516 -47.01 35.07 -0.87
CA VAL A 516 -46.71 36.19 0.05
C VAL A 516 -45.73 37.12 -0.69
N PRO A 517 -45.86 38.46 -0.61
CA PRO A 517 -45.41 39.33 -1.72
C PRO A 517 -43.91 39.66 -1.78
N GLU A 518 -43.47 40.01 -3.00
CA GLU A 518 -42.19 40.68 -3.27
C GLU A 518 -42.14 42.11 -2.69
N LEU A 519 -40.94 42.56 -2.30
CA LEU A 519 -40.47 43.97 -2.18
C LEU A 519 -38.93 43.93 -2.00
N PRO A 520 -38.16 44.98 -2.34
CA PRO A 520 -37.42 44.93 -3.62
C PRO A 520 -35.89 45.03 -3.47
N ASP A 521 -35.19 44.80 -4.59
CA ASP A 521 -33.75 45.06 -4.75
C ASP A 521 -33.34 46.49 -4.34
N ASN A 522 -32.18 46.61 -3.67
CA ASN A 522 -31.00 47.31 -4.23
C ASN A 522 -29.80 47.29 -3.25
N CYS A 523 -28.67 46.69 -3.65
CA CYS A 523 -27.34 47.26 -3.36
C CYS A 523 -26.25 46.73 -4.33
N ASP A 524 -25.80 47.60 -5.23
CA ASP A 524 -24.74 47.32 -6.21
C ASP A 524 -23.33 47.35 -5.58
N SER A 525 -22.50 46.34 -5.86
CA SER A 525 -21.04 46.35 -5.69
C SER A 525 -20.37 45.17 -6.42
N PRO A 526 -19.24 45.37 -7.14
CA PRO A 526 -18.72 44.39 -8.09
C PRO A 526 -17.87 43.27 -7.45
N GLN A 527 -18.17 42.02 -7.79
CA GLN A 527 -17.28 40.88 -7.56
C GLN A 527 -16.24 40.73 -8.70
N PRO A 528 -14.96 40.42 -8.40
CA PRO A 528 -13.97 40.10 -9.42
C PRO A 528 -14.21 38.70 -10.00
N GLN A 529 -14.26 38.58 -11.34
CA GLN A 529 -14.44 37.29 -12.01
C GLN A 529 -13.18 36.41 -11.90
N PRO A 530 -13.31 35.13 -11.48
CA PRO A 530 -12.24 34.15 -11.63
C PRO A 530 -12.04 33.79 -13.11
N SER A 531 -10.79 33.84 -13.59
CA SER A 531 -10.46 33.51 -14.98
C SER A 531 -10.64 32.02 -15.26
N THR A 532 -11.48 31.68 -16.24
CA THR A 532 -11.75 30.30 -16.65
C THR A 532 -10.61 29.71 -17.48
N SER A 533 -9.61 29.12 -16.82
CA SER A 533 -8.61 28.29 -17.48
C SER A 533 -9.25 26.98 -17.98
N ALA A 534 -9.69 26.96 -19.24
CA ALA A 534 -10.33 25.80 -19.84
C ALA A 534 -9.37 24.60 -19.89
N CYS A 535 -9.64 23.58 -19.07
CA CYS A 535 -8.97 22.29 -19.17
C CYS A 535 -9.49 21.53 -20.40
N HIS A 536 -8.61 21.23 -21.36
CA HIS A 536 -8.98 20.45 -22.54
C HIS A 536 -9.45 19.05 -22.11
N GLY A 537 -10.68 18.68 -22.51
CA GLY A 537 -11.21 17.35 -22.29
C GLY A 537 -10.36 16.28 -23.00
N ALA A 538 -10.12 15.16 -22.33
CA ALA A 538 -9.60 13.97 -22.99
C ALA A 538 -10.68 13.41 -23.93
N PRO A 539 -10.37 13.05 -25.19
CA PRO A 539 -11.31 12.35 -26.04
C PRO A 539 -11.58 10.94 -25.50
N ASP A 540 -12.85 10.58 -25.35
CA ASP A 540 -13.26 9.18 -25.29
C ASP A 540 -12.97 8.53 -26.65
N ASP A 541 -12.32 7.36 -26.62
CA ASP A 541 -11.95 6.59 -27.81
C ASP A 541 -12.52 5.17 -27.73
N ASP A 542 -13.81 5.06 -27.37
CA ASP A 542 -14.60 3.84 -27.56
C ASP A 542 -15.02 3.72 -29.03
N ARG A 543 -14.05 3.31 -29.87
CA ARG A 543 -14.28 3.02 -31.28
C ARG A 543 -14.44 1.53 -31.52
N SER A 544 -15.69 1.08 -31.39
CA SER A 544 -16.18 -0.08 -32.11
C SER A 544 -16.01 0.16 -33.62
N LEU A 545 -15.14 -0.62 -34.26
CA LEU A 545 -14.89 -0.51 -35.69
C LEU A 545 -16.00 -1.23 -36.46
N ALA A 546 -16.98 -0.45 -36.93
CA ALA A 546 -17.74 -0.84 -38.11
C ALA A 546 -16.79 -0.98 -39.30
N ILE A 547 -16.91 -2.07 -40.05
CA ILE A 547 -16.15 -2.27 -41.29
C ILE A 547 -17.01 -1.72 -42.42
N ASP A 548 -16.72 -0.49 -42.84
CA ASP A 548 -17.23 0.04 -44.11
C ASP A 548 -16.57 -0.73 -45.26
N SER A 549 -17.38 -1.20 -46.22
CA SER A 549 -17.00 -2.30 -47.11
C SER A 549 -16.31 -1.90 -48.42
N ASP A 550 -16.04 -0.61 -48.64
CA ASP A 550 -15.91 -0.03 -49.99
C ASP A 550 -14.59 0.71 -50.30
N THR A 551 -13.49 0.40 -49.59
CA THR A 551 -12.14 0.82 -50.01
C THR A 551 -11.13 -0.33 -49.92
N GLN A 552 -10.83 -0.97 -51.04
CA GLN A 552 -9.71 -1.90 -51.16
C GLN A 552 -8.41 -1.14 -51.56
N ASP A 553 -7.26 -1.79 -51.37
CA ASP A 553 -5.89 -1.39 -51.72
C ASP A 553 -5.19 -0.24 -50.95
N GLY A 554 -5.89 0.80 -50.46
CA GLY A 554 -5.24 1.97 -49.82
C GLY A 554 -4.20 1.67 -48.70
N PRO A 555 -4.57 0.96 -47.61
CA PRO A 555 -3.68 0.80 -46.44
C PRO A 555 -2.38 0.01 -46.67
N LEU A 556 -2.30 -0.77 -47.76
CA LEU A 556 -1.11 -1.56 -48.08
C LEU A 556 -0.07 -0.72 -48.84
N GLU A 557 -0.51 0.10 -49.79
CA GLU A 557 0.33 1.08 -50.48
C GLU A 557 0.95 2.06 -49.48
N ASP A 558 0.14 2.64 -48.58
CA ASP A 558 0.58 3.55 -47.51
C ASP A 558 1.67 2.92 -46.61
N PHE A 559 1.44 1.68 -46.17
CA PHE A 559 2.41 0.95 -45.35
C PHE A 559 3.74 0.72 -46.10
N ILE A 560 3.67 0.34 -47.37
CA ILE A 560 4.85 0.11 -48.21
C ILE A 560 5.61 1.43 -48.46
N ALA A 561 4.91 2.53 -48.70
CA ALA A 561 5.50 3.87 -48.88
C ALA A 561 6.23 4.33 -47.61
N ALA A 562 5.55 4.34 -46.46
CA ALA A 562 6.12 4.75 -45.18
C ALA A 562 7.30 3.85 -44.75
N PHE A 563 7.23 2.54 -45.03
CA PHE A 563 8.34 1.63 -44.75
C PHE A 563 9.57 1.91 -45.63
N ARG A 564 9.37 2.21 -46.93
CA ARG A 564 10.45 2.60 -47.86
C ARG A 564 11.12 3.91 -47.45
N GLU A 565 10.34 4.93 -47.08
CA GLU A 565 10.85 6.23 -46.61
C GLU A 565 11.75 6.08 -45.38
N ARG A 566 11.29 5.34 -44.36
CA ARG A 566 12.08 5.07 -43.15
C ARG A 566 13.30 4.19 -43.41
N MET A 567 13.23 3.27 -44.37
CA MET A 567 14.41 2.50 -44.79
C MET A 567 15.47 3.37 -45.50
N ALA A 568 15.07 4.36 -46.30
CA ALA A 568 16.01 5.30 -46.89
C ALA A 568 16.76 6.13 -45.83
N GLN A 569 16.06 6.54 -44.76
CA GLN A 569 16.66 7.28 -43.62
C GLN A 569 17.65 6.46 -42.79
N VAL A 570 17.53 5.12 -42.78
CA VAL A 570 18.44 4.22 -42.06
C VAL A 570 19.77 4.00 -42.81
N GLY A 571 19.79 4.24 -44.13
CA GLY A 571 20.96 3.99 -44.99
C GLY A 571 21.38 2.52 -45.01
N ASP A 572 22.60 2.24 -45.50
CA ASP A 572 23.07 0.87 -45.70
C ASP A 572 23.63 0.21 -44.42
N ASN A 573 22.80 0.23 -43.37
CA ASN A 573 23.14 -0.32 -42.07
C ASN A 573 23.14 -1.86 -42.10
N ALA A 574 24.33 -2.46 -42.13
CA ALA A 574 24.52 -3.91 -42.16
C ALA A 574 23.77 -4.69 -41.04
N THR A 575 23.52 -4.07 -39.89
CA THR A 575 22.70 -4.70 -38.83
C THR A 575 21.23 -4.73 -39.22
N CYS A 576 20.70 -3.63 -39.77
CA CYS A 576 19.31 -3.58 -40.25
C CYS A 576 19.10 -4.55 -41.42
N GLN A 577 19.98 -4.53 -42.43
CA GLN A 577 19.96 -5.49 -43.55
C GLN A 577 19.95 -6.96 -43.07
N ARG A 578 20.80 -7.30 -42.09
CA ARG A 578 20.84 -8.66 -41.48
C ARG A 578 19.59 -9.01 -40.69
N HIS A 579 18.79 -8.04 -40.25
CA HIS A 579 17.48 -8.27 -39.60
C HIS A 579 16.35 -8.37 -40.62
N LEU A 580 16.32 -7.53 -41.66
CA LEU A 580 15.39 -7.63 -42.79
C LEU A 580 15.50 -8.99 -43.51
N GLY A 581 16.72 -9.42 -43.83
CA GLY A 581 17.01 -10.75 -44.39
C GLY A 581 16.73 -11.93 -43.45
N ARG A 582 16.30 -11.68 -42.20
CA ARG A 582 15.72 -12.70 -41.30
C ARG A 582 14.20 -12.58 -41.22
N LEU A 583 13.64 -11.37 -41.26
CA LEU A 583 12.19 -11.13 -41.33
C LEU A 583 11.60 -11.72 -42.62
N ALA A 584 12.17 -11.38 -43.78
CA ALA A 584 11.72 -11.88 -45.08
C ALA A 584 11.73 -13.43 -45.17
N ARG A 585 12.77 -14.08 -44.61
CA ARG A 585 12.83 -15.55 -44.53
C ARG A 585 11.78 -16.13 -43.58
N ARG A 586 11.48 -15.47 -42.46
CA ARG A 586 10.43 -15.90 -41.53
C ARG A 586 9.03 -15.79 -42.13
N ILE A 587 8.73 -14.69 -42.83
CA ILE A 587 7.46 -14.50 -43.55
C ILE A 587 7.30 -15.60 -44.60
N LYS A 588 8.34 -15.87 -45.40
CA LYS A 588 8.36 -16.97 -46.39
C LYS A 588 8.31 -18.38 -45.78
N SER A 589 8.44 -18.53 -44.46
CA SER A 589 8.36 -19.82 -43.75
C SER A 589 7.14 -19.95 -42.84
N LEU A 590 6.13 -19.08 -42.98
CA LEU A 590 4.85 -19.24 -42.28
C LEU A 590 3.96 -20.26 -43.02
N PRO A 591 3.34 -21.22 -42.32
CA PRO A 591 2.62 -22.33 -42.96
C PRO A 591 1.15 -22.01 -43.32
N SER A 592 0.59 -20.90 -42.84
CA SER A 592 -0.81 -20.52 -43.10
C SER A 592 -1.01 -19.00 -43.17
N THR A 593 -2.05 -18.58 -43.89
CA THR A 593 -2.48 -17.17 -44.00
C THR A 593 -2.82 -16.57 -42.63
N GLU A 594 -3.46 -17.35 -41.75
CA GLU A 594 -3.75 -16.94 -40.37
C GLU A 594 -2.49 -16.62 -39.58
N SER A 595 -1.43 -17.44 -39.74
CA SER A 595 -0.13 -17.19 -39.10
C SER A 595 0.52 -15.88 -39.57
N PHE A 596 0.24 -15.47 -40.81
CA PHE A 596 0.69 -14.19 -41.36
C PHE A 596 -0.15 -13.01 -40.85
N ILE A 597 -1.47 -13.16 -40.76
CA ILE A 597 -2.37 -12.15 -40.16
C ILE A 597 -1.99 -11.91 -38.69
N GLU A 598 -1.77 -12.97 -37.90
CA GLU A 598 -1.33 -12.83 -36.51
C GLU A 598 0.06 -12.15 -36.42
N ALA A 599 0.97 -12.41 -37.36
CA ALA A 599 2.26 -11.72 -37.44
C ALA A 599 2.09 -10.22 -37.72
N VAL A 600 1.19 -9.81 -38.62
CA VAL A 600 0.89 -8.39 -38.91
C VAL A 600 0.29 -7.69 -37.69
N ILE A 601 -0.68 -8.32 -36.99
CA ILE A 601 -1.26 -7.79 -35.74
C ILE A 601 -0.20 -7.64 -34.64
N ASN A 602 0.72 -8.60 -34.51
CA ASN A 602 1.84 -8.50 -33.57
C ASN A 602 2.86 -7.41 -33.97
N MET A 603 3.02 -7.09 -35.26
CA MET A 603 3.87 -5.99 -35.71
C MET A 603 3.24 -4.62 -35.41
N SER A 604 1.97 -4.39 -35.76
CA SER A 604 1.29 -3.11 -35.46
C SER A 604 1.22 -2.83 -33.96
N THR A 605 0.83 -3.83 -33.16
CA THR A 605 0.76 -3.70 -31.69
C THR A 605 2.12 -3.62 -30.99
N SER A 606 3.23 -4.00 -31.64
CA SER A 606 4.58 -3.78 -31.09
C SER A 606 5.16 -2.42 -31.46
N VAL A 607 4.87 -1.88 -32.65
CA VAL A 607 5.18 -0.48 -33.01
C VAL A 607 4.43 0.50 -32.11
N GLY A 608 3.12 0.29 -31.88
CA GLY A 608 2.33 1.11 -30.95
C GLY A 608 2.78 1.04 -29.48
N ARG A 609 3.57 0.03 -29.10
CA ARG A 609 4.20 -0.10 -27.77
C ARG A 609 5.58 0.55 -27.68
N ALA A 610 6.19 0.95 -28.80
CA ALA A 610 7.43 1.72 -28.80
C ALA A 610 7.16 3.20 -28.47
N SER A 611 6.07 3.77 -28.97
CA SER A 611 5.59 5.11 -28.58
C SER A 611 4.92 5.11 -27.21
N ARG A 612 4.03 4.14 -26.92
CA ARG A 612 3.42 3.97 -25.59
C ARG A 612 4.35 3.25 -24.62
N CYS A 613 5.46 3.89 -24.26
CA CYS A 613 6.37 3.43 -23.19
C CYS A 613 5.79 3.63 -21.78
N GLN A 614 4.52 3.28 -21.57
CA GLN A 614 3.94 3.20 -20.23
C GLN A 614 4.67 2.12 -19.44
N GLY A 615 5.14 2.49 -18.25
CA GLY A 615 5.91 1.60 -17.38
C GLY A 615 5.15 0.32 -17.05
N LYS A 616 5.66 -0.83 -17.50
CA LYS A 616 5.17 -2.15 -17.05
C LYS A 616 5.30 -2.22 -15.53
N ILE A 617 4.17 -2.17 -14.82
CA ILE A 617 4.09 -2.20 -13.35
C ILE A 617 5.02 -3.31 -12.83
N ARG A 618 6.12 -2.90 -12.19
CA ARG A 618 7.15 -3.82 -11.70
C ARG A 618 6.64 -4.50 -10.44
N VAL A 619 6.01 -5.65 -10.62
CA VAL A 619 5.52 -6.49 -9.52
C VAL A 619 6.67 -6.75 -8.54
N GLN A 620 6.46 -6.32 -7.29
CA GLN A 620 7.45 -6.37 -6.21
C GLN A 620 8.21 -7.72 -6.15
N PRO A 621 9.53 -7.76 -5.91
CA PRO A 621 10.31 -8.99 -5.90
C PRO A 621 9.76 -10.07 -4.96
N THR A 622 9.20 -9.67 -3.82
CA THR A 622 8.52 -10.56 -2.85
C THR A 622 7.25 -11.21 -3.43
N SER A 623 6.55 -10.54 -4.34
CA SER A 623 5.38 -11.05 -5.05
C SER A 623 5.74 -11.87 -6.29
N ILE A 624 6.95 -11.73 -6.83
CA ILE A 624 7.54 -12.68 -7.79
C ILE A 624 8.02 -13.95 -7.06
N ALA A 625 8.65 -13.79 -5.89
CA ALA A 625 9.15 -14.90 -5.05
C ALA A 625 8.03 -15.80 -4.49
N ARG A 626 6.80 -15.27 -4.33
CA ARG A 626 5.61 -16.01 -3.86
C ARG A 626 4.85 -16.79 -4.95
N ARG A 627 5.23 -16.69 -6.23
CA ARG A 627 4.52 -17.40 -7.32
C ARG A 627 4.75 -18.92 -7.26
N ARG A 628 3.67 -19.70 -7.43
CA ARG A 628 3.72 -21.16 -7.58
C ARG A 628 4.38 -21.54 -8.93
N PRO A 629 5.19 -22.62 -8.99
CA PRO A 629 5.71 -23.13 -10.27
C PRO A 629 4.57 -23.52 -11.24
N GLY A 630 4.80 -23.33 -12.54
CA GLY A 630 3.94 -23.83 -13.62
C GLY A 630 2.74 -22.96 -14.02
N LEU A 631 2.20 -22.12 -13.14
CA LEU A 631 0.85 -21.53 -13.33
C LEU A 631 0.78 -20.28 -14.25
N ASN A 632 1.92 -19.65 -14.60
CA ASN A 632 1.93 -18.41 -15.40
C ASN A 632 3.04 -18.42 -16.46
N ARG A 633 2.72 -18.03 -17.71
CA ARG A 633 3.70 -17.93 -18.82
C ARG A 633 4.68 -16.73 -18.72
N GLY A 634 4.63 -15.93 -17.65
CA GLY A 634 5.41 -14.68 -17.50
C GLY A 634 6.39 -14.67 -16.32
N SER A 635 7.66 -14.35 -16.62
CA SER A 635 8.81 -14.12 -15.71
C SER A 635 9.10 -15.21 -14.66
N LYS A 636 10.26 -15.85 -14.76
CA LYS A 636 10.71 -16.91 -13.82
C LYS A 636 10.85 -16.39 -12.38
N ARG A 637 10.50 -17.24 -11.40
CA ARG A 637 10.61 -16.98 -9.95
C ARG A 637 12.03 -16.57 -9.57
N ILE A 638 12.17 -15.48 -8.81
CA ILE A 638 13.42 -15.01 -8.19
C ILE A 638 13.42 -15.46 -6.72
N PRO A 639 14.53 -15.99 -6.17
CA PRO A 639 14.63 -16.30 -4.74
C PRO A 639 14.59 -15.03 -3.87
N PRO A 640 13.95 -15.04 -2.69
CA PRO A 640 14.08 -13.97 -1.72
C PRO A 640 15.43 -14.03 -0.99
N GLY A 641 15.98 -12.86 -0.64
CA GLY A 641 17.22 -12.74 0.14
C GLY A 641 18.47 -12.39 -0.67
N ARG A 642 19.57 -12.09 0.04
CA ARG A 642 20.89 -11.84 -0.57
C ARG A 642 21.44 -13.16 -1.15
N PRO A 643 21.96 -13.20 -2.39
CA PRO A 643 22.55 -14.42 -2.94
C PRO A 643 23.69 -14.93 -2.06
N SER A 644 23.60 -16.18 -1.60
CA SER A 644 24.70 -16.85 -0.93
C SER A 644 25.85 -17.11 -1.91
N LYS A 645 27.09 -16.99 -1.43
CA LYS A 645 28.29 -17.44 -2.16
C LYS A 645 28.27 -18.98 -2.21
N GLY A 646 27.53 -19.57 -3.14
CA GLY A 646 27.38 -21.02 -3.22
C GLY A 646 26.40 -21.58 -4.24
N TYR A 647 25.62 -20.74 -4.95
CA TYR A 647 24.73 -21.26 -6.00
C TYR A 647 25.55 -21.86 -7.16
N PRO A 648 25.46 -23.19 -7.44
CA PRO A 648 26.22 -23.79 -8.52
C PRO A 648 25.72 -23.24 -9.87
N ARG A 649 26.65 -22.83 -10.74
CA ARG A 649 26.33 -22.55 -12.15
C ARG A 649 25.64 -23.78 -12.72
N LYS A 650 24.47 -23.62 -13.34
CA LYS A 650 23.78 -24.72 -14.03
C LYS A 650 24.72 -25.31 -15.07
N LYS A 651 25.04 -26.60 -14.93
CA LYS A 651 25.78 -27.35 -15.96
C LYS A 651 25.05 -27.21 -17.30
N ALA A 652 25.80 -27.22 -18.39
CA ALA A 652 25.23 -27.36 -19.73
C ALA A 652 24.42 -28.66 -19.83
N LYS A 653 23.49 -28.76 -20.79
CA LYS A 653 22.75 -30.00 -21.04
C LYS A 653 23.74 -31.13 -21.35
N LEU A 654 23.86 -32.09 -20.43
CA LEU A 654 24.38 -33.41 -20.76
C LEU A 654 23.29 -34.19 -21.51
N SER A 655 23.72 -35.05 -22.43
CA SER A 655 22.85 -35.89 -23.26
C SER A 655 22.13 -36.97 -22.44
N HIS A 656 21.02 -37.47 -22.99
CA HIS A 656 20.20 -38.48 -22.32
C HIS A 656 20.91 -39.85 -22.31
N PRO A 657 20.95 -40.59 -21.18
CA PRO A 657 21.64 -41.87 -21.08
C PRO A 657 20.82 -43.02 -21.69
N LEU A 658 20.47 -42.90 -22.98
CA LEU A 658 19.82 -43.96 -23.78
C LEU A 658 20.50 -44.20 -25.14
N CYS A 659 21.45 -43.34 -25.57
CA CYS A 659 22.22 -43.60 -26.80
C CYS A 659 23.43 -44.53 -26.58
N ARG A 660 24.12 -44.42 -25.43
CA ARG A 660 25.34 -45.23 -25.17
C ARG A 660 25.07 -46.73 -25.08
N THR A 661 23.98 -47.12 -24.43
CA THR A 661 23.53 -48.52 -24.35
C THR A 661 23.14 -49.14 -25.70
N ALA A 662 23.07 -48.37 -26.78
CA ALA A 662 22.92 -48.89 -28.15
C ALA A 662 24.27 -49.00 -28.88
N GLU A 663 25.25 -48.18 -28.54
CA GLU A 663 26.60 -48.20 -29.13
C GLU A 663 27.48 -49.29 -28.49
N ASP A 664 27.47 -49.40 -27.15
CA ASP A 664 28.27 -50.37 -26.39
C ASP A 664 27.89 -51.84 -26.68
N ASN A 665 26.66 -52.10 -27.18
CA ASN A 665 26.19 -53.43 -27.58
C ASN A 665 26.51 -53.78 -29.05
N ALA A 666 26.92 -52.81 -29.88
CA ALA A 666 27.27 -53.07 -31.28
C ALA A 666 28.71 -53.59 -31.44
N SER A 667 29.63 -53.17 -30.56
CA SER A 667 31.03 -53.61 -30.52
C SER A 667 31.25 -54.97 -29.84
N SER A 668 30.20 -55.80 -29.72
CA SER A 668 30.28 -57.19 -29.24
C SER A 668 30.06 -58.22 -30.35
N ALA A 669 30.03 -57.79 -31.61
CA ALA A 669 29.58 -58.61 -32.75
C ALA A 669 30.43 -58.50 -34.03
N GLN A 670 31.72 -58.11 -33.92
CA GLN A 670 32.82 -58.49 -34.84
C GLN A 670 34.18 -58.02 -34.28
#